data_AF-A0A9E2BYX5-F1
#
_entry.id   AF-A0A9E2BYX5-F1
#
_cell.length_a   1.000
_cell.length_b   1.000
_cell.length_c   1.000
_cell.angle_alpha   90.00
_cell.angle_beta   90.00
_cell.angle_gamma   90.00
#
_symmetry.space_group_name_H-M   'P 1'
#
loop_
_entity.id
_entity.type
_entity.pdbx_description
1 polymer ?
#
loop_
_entity_poly.entity_id
_entity_poly.type
_entity_poly.pdbx_seq_one_letter_code
_entity_poly.pdbx_strand_id
1 'polypeptide(L)'
;MRKGLVALLLVLLTGPALALNVVTQDQAVDLVEQSLLPQGRDAVAILVWGPVAAGTQVLGTLETVARTPAEGFVVYIDPTPTANLFHPVIYAFVNRVTGVITTYDAESPPQNYTEYTRVETAIWTKLMAAENVRAPIPKEPYNNTDPDRGERWAVLANGGHNAGNNHVRYWNDLSNIYITLHSVYGYSDDHILVLCSDGLNPAPDQSNGLNSDPDLDNDGDDDITHSCTLQDVANVFNYLAGVLTADDKLFVFWTDHGSSDGGWNTHFNLWNEESLFDWHFAELMDALPACEKISTFEPCYSGGFLDNLNVPPGPTVASSACTHDQVSWAMPPDYMYDTYVFHWTAAVKGEDAYGNPVDADYNGDSIITMDEAYRYAEIHDTSNEDPQYIDYPAGVGQGISLWPTGEGPFLVIADKEFNDLNGNMNGAPDPGETIEMTLTMTNVGSGTGSNIVGTLSTTDPYLTITQNTSYFPDLAHFEQGLGAPPYSFDISAACPQGQMVACDLHIEADSAYTNDVVISFMVGDPMYDPVGPDAYGYYIYDILDQPGGPTYDWVEICADSGGPGTLVPFVADDEFFHFELPFTFTYYGAAYDSITVGANGWIAPGIVSEEDYSNSAIPDPDGPERMIAAYWEDLSPQRTNSGRVWTWYDAVNHLYFIEYNHIEQYSPTGSFETFQVILRDPDHYPTATGDGQIVVQYKDISGTVQSEGTVGIENEMETIGVQYLFDGAYDEHAAPLAGGAALLITTIEGIPDIPVVLTPYGMPIQIPPTGGTFDYNIQITNNAGYSNTFDVWIDALLPSGSSTPVLLGPATLTVPAATTIDRDRTQAVPANAPSGIYTYNAYTGIYPSTIYATDNFDFEKLTMGTGEIIYGWENWGEPFEIAAENQVISPQKFSMNSAYPNPFNPVTTLSFDLPEAVKVSLNVYDISGRLVAELVAGWRNIGSHEVTFDASTLASGVYLYAITAGDFQASGKMVLMK
;
A
#
# COMPACT_ATOMS: atom_id res chain seq x y z
N MET A 1 -26.64 -4.05 3.05
CA MET A 1 -27.21 -3.07 4.01
C MET A 1 -28.52 -3.59 4.62
N ARG A 2 -28.80 -3.22 5.87
CA ARG A 2 -29.74 -3.88 6.81
C ARG A 2 -31.24 -3.74 6.47
N LYS A 3 -32.01 -4.84 6.63
CA LYS A 3 -33.47 -4.83 6.81
C LYS A 3 -33.82 -4.25 8.19
N GLY A 4 -34.41 -3.05 8.25
CA GLY A 4 -34.90 -2.48 9.51
C GLY A 4 -35.59 -1.11 9.44
N LEU A 5 -36.93 -1.13 9.28
CA LEU A 5 -37.95 -0.25 9.90
C LEU A 5 -37.86 1.30 9.77
N VAL A 6 -38.89 1.93 9.17
CA VAL A 6 -39.90 2.82 9.80
C VAL A 6 -40.56 3.73 8.74
N ALA A 7 -41.89 3.67 8.67
CA ALA A 7 -42.72 4.62 7.96
C ALA A 7 -42.87 5.94 8.75
N LEU A 8 -42.44 7.08 8.20
CA LEU A 8 -43.16 8.37 8.30
C LEU A 8 -42.47 9.48 7.47
N LEU A 9 -43.10 9.93 6.39
CA LEU A 9 -42.98 11.34 5.98
C LEU A 9 -44.32 11.83 5.42
N LEU A 10 -45.03 12.61 6.23
CA LEU A 10 -46.31 13.21 5.89
C LEU A 10 -46.08 14.67 5.46
N VAL A 11 -45.78 14.92 4.19
CA VAL A 11 -45.75 16.30 3.66
C VAL A 11 -47.20 16.75 3.41
N LEU A 12 -47.81 17.38 4.43
CA LEU A 12 -49.07 18.09 4.32
C LEU A 12 -48.86 19.42 3.58
N LEU A 13 -49.05 19.43 2.25
CA LEU A 13 -49.28 20.67 1.51
C LEU A 13 -50.64 21.25 1.93
N THR A 14 -50.62 22.30 2.75
CA THR A 14 -51.82 23.04 3.15
C THR A 14 -52.21 24.07 2.09
N GLY A 15 -53.13 23.69 1.19
CA GLY A 15 -53.81 24.57 0.25
C GLY A 15 -55.32 24.32 0.25
N PRO A 16 -56.18 25.33 -0.01
CA PRO A 16 -57.61 25.21 0.21
C PRO A 16 -58.24 24.23 -0.80
N ALA A 17 -59.12 23.36 -0.28
CA ALA A 17 -59.86 22.36 -1.04
C ALA A 17 -60.55 22.94 -2.28
N LEU A 18 -60.07 22.55 -3.46
CA LEU A 18 -60.75 22.69 -4.75
C LEU A 18 -60.56 21.41 -5.56
N ALA A 19 -61.69 20.71 -5.75
CA ALA A 19 -62.03 19.79 -6.83
C ALA A 19 -61.12 18.57 -7.14
N LEU A 20 -61.78 17.41 -7.28
CA LEU A 20 -61.25 16.17 -7.85
C LEU A 20 -60.27 16.42 -9.01
N ASN A 21 -58.98 16.26 -8.76
CA ASN A 21 -58.06 15.82 -9.81
C ASN A 21 -57.36 14.59 -9.25
N VAL A 22 -57.82 13.46 -9.77
CA VAL A 22 -57.18 12.17 -9.57
C VAL A 22 -55.75 12.29 -10.10
N VAL A 23 -54.76 11.82 -9.33
CA VAL A 23 -53.35 11.79 -9.79
C VAL A 23 -53.29 11.05 -11.11
N THR A 24 -52.69 11.68 -12.11
CA THR A 24 -52.39 11.05 -13.40
C THR A 24 -51.05 10.33 -13.34
N GLN A 25 -50.76 9.47 -14.32
CA GLN A 25 -49.50 8.73 -14.37
C GLN A 25 -48.28 9.67 -14.38
N ASP A 26 -48.30 10.73 -15.20
CA ASP A 26 -47.23 11.73 -15.26
C ASP A 26 -47.05 12.44 -13.91
N GLN A 27 -48.15 12.81 -13.26
CA GLN A 27 -48.10 13.43 -11.93
C GLN A 27 -47.58 12.48 -10.85
N ALA A 28 -47.80 11.17 -10.99
CA ALA A 28 -47.23 10.19 -10.08
C ALA A 28 -45.70 10.11 -10.23
N VAL A 29 -45.20 10.18 -11.47
CA VAL A 29 -43.77 10.26 -11.75
C VAL A 29 -43.17 11.57 -11.21
N ASP A 30 -43.81 12.72 -11.46
CA ASP A 30 -43.35 14.02 -10.96
C ASP A 30 -43.29 14.06 -9.42
N LEU A 31 -44.25 13.43 -8.75
CA LEU A 31 -44.28 13.33 -7.29
C LEU A 31 -43.13 12.46 -6.76
N VAL A 32 -42.84 11.34 -7.42
CA VAL A 32 -41.70 10.47 -7.10
C VAL A 32 -40.39 11.21 -7.33
N GLU A 33 -40.24 11.90 -8.46
CA GLU A 33 -39.05 12.69 -8.78
C GLU A 33 -38.76 13.74 -7.70
N GLN A 34 -39.77 14.53 -7.32
CA GLN A 34 -39.61 15.57 -6.28
C GLN A 34 -39.32 15.01 -4.87
N SER A 35 -39.76 13.79 -4.59
CA SER A 35 -39.72 13.24 -3.21
C SER A 35 -38.59 12.26 -2.98
N LEU A 36 -38.13 11.55 -4.01
CA LEU A 36 -37.19 10.43 -3.89
C LEU A 36 -35.91 10.60 -4.72
N LEU A 37 -35.88 11.55 -5.67
CA LEU A 37 -34.76 11.71 -6.61
C LEU A 37 -34.10 13.09 -6.46
N PRO A 38 -33.28 13.33 -5.41
CA PRO A 38 -32.60 14.62 -5.21
C PRO A 38 -31.64 14.97 -6.35
N GLN A 39 -31.13 13.97 -7.07
CA GLN A 39 -30.27 14.09 -8.25
C GLN A 39 -31.05 14.50 -9.52
N GLY A 40 -32.39 14.51 -9.47
CA GLY A 40 -33.27 14.60 -10.64
C GLY A 40 -33.41 13.26 -11.39
N ARG A 41 -34.45 13.13 -12.24
CA ARG A 41 -34.75 11.85 -12.91
C ARG A 41 -33.77 11.44 -14.01
N ASP A 42 -32.91 12.33 -14.46
CA ASP A 42 -32.07 12.12 -15.65
C ASP A 42 -30.94 11.10 -15.46
N ALA A 43 -30.58 10.80 -14.21
CA ALA A 43 -29.55 9.84 -13.83
C ALA A 43 -30.09 8.43 -13.51
N VAL A 44 -31.42 8.22 -13.52
CA VAL A 44 -32.05 6.96 -13.09
C VAL A 44 -32.96 6.39 -14.17
N ALA A 45 -33.19 5.07 -14.16
CA ALA A 45 -34.19 4.43 -15.01
C ALA A 45 -35.54 4.35 -14.27
N ILE A 46 -36.61 4.77 -14.94
CA ILE A 46 -37.95 4.80 -14.34
C ILE A 46 -38.95 4.07 -15.22
N LEU A 47 -39.72 3.18 -14.59
CA LEU A 47 -40.87 2.51 -15.18
C LEU A 47 -42.11 2.81 -14.32
N VAL A 48 -43.27 3.00 -14.94
CA VAL A 48 -44.52 3.26 -14.21
C VAL A 48 -45.65 2.36 -14.69
N TRP A 49 -46.31 1.70 -13.75
CA TRP A 49 -47.45 0.81 -13.98
C TRP A 49 -48.70 1.36 -13.30
N GLY A 50 -49.79 1.44 -14.05
CA GLY A 50 -51.12 1.71 -13.51
C GLY A 50 -51.99 2.61 -14.37
N PRO A 51 -53.15 3.05 -13.84
CA PRO A 51 -53.57 2.85 -12.45
C PRO A 51 -53.89 1.38 -12.14
N VAL A 52 -53.34 0.88 -11.04
CA VAL A 52 -53.57 -0.49 -10.52
C VAL A 52 -54.63 -0.46 -9.42
N ALA A 53 -55.42 -1.52 -9.30
CA ALA A 53 -56.44 -1.65 -8.26
C ALA A 53 -55.83 -1.94 -6.88
N ALA A 54 -56.59 -1.68 -5.81
CA ALA A 54 -56.19 -2.07 -4.45
C ALA A 54 -56.05 -3.59 -4.32
N GLY A 55 -54.99 -4.04 -3.64
CA GLY A 55 -54.66 -5.44 -3.41
C GLY A 55 -53.92 -6.13 -4.56
N THR A 56 -53.56 -5.39 -5.61
CA THR A 56 -52.72 -5.87 -6.73
C THR A 56 -51.35 -6.27 -6.17
N GLN A 57 -50.85 -7.45 -6.56
CA GLN A 57 -49.49 -7.86 -6.22
C GLN A 57 -48.50 -7.17 -7.15
N VAL A 58 -47.51 -6.52 -6.54
CA VAL A 58 -46.32 -6.01 -7.23
C VAL A 58 -45.25 -7.06 -7.04
N LEU A 59 -44.76 -7.60 -8.15
CA LEU A 59 -43.81 -8.70 -8.20
C LEU A 59 -42.52 -8.19 -8.84
N GLY A 60 -41.41 -8.35 -8.12
CA GLY A 60 -40.08 -8.38 -8.71
C GLY A 60 -39.78 -9.79 -9.20
N THR A 61 -38.75 -9.97 -10.02
CA THR A 61 -38.38 -11.27 -10.60
C THR A 61 -37.97 -12.30 -9.53
N LEU A 62 -37.42 -11.88 -8.38
CA LEU A 62 -37.04 -12.79 -7.29
C LEU A 62 -38.05 -12.82 -6.13
N GLU A 63 -38.99 -11.87 -6.09
CA GLU A 63 -39.76 -11.60 -4.87
C GLU A 63 -41.14 -10.98 -5.07
N THR A 64 -42.04 -11.21 -4.12
CA THR A 64 -43.23 -10.34 -4.00
C THR A 64 -42.82 -9.08 -3.25
N VAL A 65 -42.66 -7.98 -3.98
CA VAL A 65 -42.26 -6.68 -3.43
C VAL A 65 -43.36 -6.11 -2.52
N ALA A 66 -44.61 -6.05 -3.01
CA ALA A 66 -45.69 -5.44 -2.26
C ALA A 66 -47.10 -5.92 -2.66
N ARG A 67 -48.09 -5.57 -1.83
CA ARG A 67 -49.50 -5.53 -2.23
C ARG A 67 -50.01 -4.09 -2.13
N THR A 68 -50.60 -3.59 -3.21
CA THR A 68 -51.02 -2.19 -3.27
C THR A 68 -52.12 -1.89 -2.24
N PRO A 69 -51.97 -0.85 -1.40
CA PRO A 69 -52.92 -0.56 -0.32
C PRO A 69 -54.21 0.10 -0.81
N ALA A 70 -54.19 0.68 -2.02
CA ALA A 70 -55.30 1.40 -2.63
C ALA A 70 -55.19 1.37 -4.16
N GLU A 71 -56.12 2.00 -4.86
CA GLU A 71 -55.93 2.31 -6.28
C GLU A 71 -54.81 3.36 -6.43
N GLY A 72 -53.87 3.15 -7.35
CA GLY A 72 -52.64 3.95 -7.43
C GLY A 72 -51.77 3.63 -8.64
N PHE A 73 -50.56 4.15 -8.64
CA PHE A 73 -49.52 3.85 -9.61
C PHE A 73 -48.33 3.21 -8.89
N VAL A 74 -47.64 2.29 -9.55
CA VAL A 74 -46.39 1.69 -9.08
C VAL A 74 -45.29 2.26 -9.96
N VAL A 75 -44.31 2.93 -9.35
CA VAL A 75 -43.15 3.50 -10.03
C VAL A 75 -41.95 2.66 -9.61
N TYR A 76 -41.37 1.92 -10.54
CA TYR A 76 -40.08 1.27 -10.38
C TYR A 76 -38.99 2.27 -10.73
N ILE A 77 -37.97 2.33 -9.89
CA ILE A 77 -36.85 3.23 -9.96
C ILE A 77 -35.59 2.39 -9.83
N ASP A 78 -34.76 2.46 -10.83
CA ASP A 78 -33.43 1.89 -10.85
C ASP A 78 -32.42 3.05 -10.76
N PRO A 79 -31.73 3.18 -9.60
CA PRO A 79 -30.75 4.23 -9.39
C PRO A 79 -29.42 3.98 -10.11
N THR A 80 -29.16 2.75 -10.57
CA THR A 80 -27.90 2.30 -11.16
C THR A 80 -28.13 1.58 -12.50
N PRO A 81 -28.77 2.23 -13.49
CA PRO A 81 -29.25 1.56 -14.70
C PRO A 81 -28.18 1.10 -15.70
N THR A 82 -26.91 1.35 -15.37
CA THR A 82 -25.74 0.90 -16.13
C THR A 82 -25.10 -0.34 -15.50
N ALA A 83 -25.56 -0.77 -14.32
CA ALA A 83 -25.17 -2.03 -13.72
C ALA A 83 -25.95 -3.19 -14.38
N ASN A 84 -25.38 -4.38 -14.35
CA ASN A 84 -26.07 -5.62 -14.70
C ASN A 84 -27.13 -5.98 -13.63
N LEU A 85 -28.17 -6.75 -13.99
CA LEU A 85 -29.38 -6.94 -13.15
C LEU A 85 -29.09 -7.40 -11.71
N PHE A 86 -30.13 -7.23 -10.87
CA PHE A 86 -30.24 -7.71 -9.50
C PHE A 86 -29.47 -6.92 -8.42
N HIS A 87 -29.29 -5.62 -8.65
CA HIS A 87 -28.81 -4.63 -7.67
C HIS A 87 -29.97 -3.97 -6.90
N PRO A 88 -29.69 -3.20 -5.83
CA PRO A 88 -30.72 -2.44 -5.12
C PRO A 88 -31.55 -1.54 -6.06
N VAL A 89 -32.87 -1.65 -5.95
CA VAL A 89 -33.88 -0.90 -6.70
C VAL A 89 -35.01 -0.45 -5.78
N ILE A 90 -35.78 0.55 -6.21
CA ILE A 90 -36.87 1.12 -5.40
C ILE A 90 -38.19 0.99 -6.14
N TYR A 91 -39.21 0.45 -5.47
CA TYR A 91 -40.59 0.51 -5.91
C TYR A 91 -41.35 1.55 -5.07
N ALA A 92 -41.94 2.54 -5.72
CA ALA A 92 -42.77 3.55 -5.09
C ALA A 92 -44.24 3.40 -5.51
N PHE A 93 -45.13 3.16 -4.56
CA PHE A 93 -46.57 3.21 -4.78
C PHE A 93 -47.10 4.62 -4.53
N VAL A 94 -47.75 5.23 -5.54
CA VAL A 94 -48.39 6.54 -5.45
C VAL A 94 -49.90 6.38 -5.40
N ASN A 95 -50.53 6.82 -4.31
CA ASN A 95 -51.98 6.75 -4.15
C ASN A 95 -52.69 7.70 -5.15
N ARG A 96 -53.64 7.15 -5.91
CA ARG A 96 -54.34 7.86 -6.98
C ARG A 96 -55.20 9.05 -6.51
N VAL A 97 -55.65 9.05 -5.26
CA VAL A 97 -56.53 10.08 -4.69
C VAL A 97 -55.77 11.05 -3.80
N THR A 98 -54.83 10.56 -3.00
CA THR A 98 -54.14 11.37 -1.99
C THR A 98 -52.77 11.85 -2.44
N GLY A 99 -52.16 11.22 -3.46
CA GLY A 99 -50.77 11.49 -3.86
C GLY A 99 -49.73 10.99 -2.86
N VAL A 100 -50.13 10.26 -1.81
CA VAL A 100 -49.19 9.69 -0.82
C VAL A 100 -48.32 8.64 -1.50
N ILE A 101 -47.02 8.74 -1.27
CA ILE A 101 -46.00 7.81 -1.76
C ILE A 101 -45.67 6.80 -0.65
N THR A 102 -45.49 5.52 -1.02
CA THR A 102 -44.98 4.47 -0.14
C THR A 102 -43.89 3.72 -0.89
N THR A 103 -42.68 3.67 -0.33
CA THR A 103 -41.54 3.00 -0.96
C THR A 103 -41.36 1.58 -0.44
N TYR A 104 -40.78 0.74 -1.28
CA TYR A 104 -40.39 -0.63 -1.00
C TYR A 104 -39.03 -0.84 -1.65
N ASP A 105 -38.03 -1.17 -0.84
CA ASP A 105 -36.72 -1.58 -1.35
C ASP A 105 -36.83 -3.01 -1.88
N ALA A 106 -36.16 -3.26 -3.00
CA ALA A 106 -36.12 -4.55 -3.66
C ALA A 106 -34.74 -4.69 -4.31
N GLU A 107 -34.41 -5.90 -4.75
CA GLU A 107 -33.15 -6.19 -5.45
C GLU A 107 -33.45 -6.72 -6.85
N SER A 108 -34.72 -6.74 -7.27
CA SER A 108 -35.11 -7.36 -8.54
C SER A 108 -36.02 -6.47 -9.39
N PRO A 109 -35.83 -6.45 -10.72
CA PRO A 109 -36.69 -5.70 -11.62
C PRO A 109 -38.13 -6.25 -11.67
N PRO A 110 -39.09 -5.52 -12.27
CA PRO A 110 -40.47 -5.98 -12.32
C PRO A 110 -40.62 -7.26 -13.13
N GLN A 111 -41.30 -8.28 -12.60
CA GLN A 111 -41.54 -9.52 -13.35
C GLN A 111 -42.41 -9.31 -14.61
N ASN A 112 -43.28 -8.28 -14.59
CA ASN A 112 -44.29 -8.01 -15.61
C ASN A 112 -44.01 -6.71 -16.40
N TYR A 113 -42.81 -6.57 -16.98
CA TYR A 113 -42.39 -5.39 -17.74
C TYR A 113 -43.42 -4.87 -18.76
N THR A 114 -44.19 -5.76 -19.41
CA THR A 114 -45.20 -5.38 -20.41
C THR A 114 -46.33 -4.50 -19.86
N GLU A 115 -46.55 -4.52 -18.54
CA GLU A 115 -47.56 -3.70 -17.88
C GLU A 115 -47.04 -2.32 -17.48
N TYR A 116 -45.71 -2.15 -17.46
CA TYR A 116 -45.05 -0.90 -17.15
C TYR A 116 -44.86 -0.06 -18.42
N THR A 117 -45.09 1.24 -18.29
CA THR A 117 -44.70 2.24 -19.29
C THR A 117 -43.37 2.83 -18.88
N ARG A 118 -42.42 2.88 -19.81
CA ARG A 118 -41.14 3.51 -19.58
C ARG A 118 -41.24 5.03 -19.57
N VAL A 119 -40.57 5.67 -18.61
CA VAL A 119 -40.42 7.12 -18.54
C VAL A 119 -39.11 7.49 -19.24
N GLU A 120 -39.16 8.45 -20.15
CA GLU A 120 -37.98 8.92 -20.88
C GLU A 120 -37.09 9.75 -19.95
N THR A 121 -35.86 9.28 -19.72
CA THR A 121 -34.80 9.96 -18.95
C THR A 121 -33.54 10.09 -19.79
N ALA A 122 -32.63 11.01 -19.45
CA ALA A 122 -31.39 11.21 -20.22
C ALA A 122 -30.54 9.92 -20.29
N ILE A 123 -30.37 9.20 -19.17
CA ILE A 123 -29.65 7.93 -19.14
C ILE A 123 -30.32 6.87 -20.02
N TRP A 124 -31.65 6.78 -19.97
CA TRP A 124 -32.42 5.88 -20.83
C TRP A 124 -32.26 6.20 -22.32
N THR A 125 -32.18 7.48 -22.66
CA THR A 125 -31.96 7.93 -24.04
C THR A 125 -30.59 7.48 -24.55
N LYS A 126 -29.56 7.53 -23.69
CA LYS A 126 -28.21 7.04 -24.01
C LYS A 126 -28.17 5.53 -24.15
N LEU A 127 -28.71 4.78 -23.17
CA LEU A 127 -28.77 3.32 -23.22
C LEU A 127 -29.49 2.81 -24.47
N MET A 128 -30.60 3.44 -24.87
CA MET A 128 -31.30 3.05 -26.12
C MET A 128 -30.59 3.47 -27.39
N ALA A 129 -29.82 4.55 -27.34
CA ALA A 129 -28.99 4.93 -28.47
C ALA A 129 -27.91 3.86 -28.70
N ALA A 130 -27.33 3.31 -27.62
CA ALA A 130 -26.42 2.18 -27.64
C ALA A 130 -27.07 0.91 -28.21
N GLU A 131 -28.27 0.57 -27.72
CA GLU A 131 -28.98 -0.64 -28.13
C GLU A 131 -29.41 -0.66 -29.61
N ASN A 132 -29.26 0.43 -30.36
CA ASN A 132 -29.53 0.45 -31.82
C ASN A 132 -28.26 0.41 -32.67
N VAL A 133 -27.09 0.25 -32.05
CA VAL A 133 -25.78 0.32 -32.70
C VAL A 133 -25.02 -0.97 -32.42
N ARG A 134 -24.69 -1.69 -33.49
CA ARG A 134 -23.71 -2.77 -33.44
C ARG A 134 -22.32 -2.21 -33.68
N ALA A 135 -21.34 -2.86 -33.08
CA ALA A 135 -19.93 -2.56 -33.31
C ALA A 135 -19.56 -2.59 -34.81
N PRO A 136 -18.67 -1.71 -35.28
CA PRO A 136 -18.11 -1.83 -36.62
C PRO A 136 -17.23 -3.08 -36.71
N ILE A 137 -17.61 -4.02 -37.57
CA ILE A 137 -16.83 -5.23 -37.88
C ILE A 137 -15.45 -4.84 -38.45
N PRO A 138 -14.33 -5.42 -37.96
CA PRO A 138 -13.00 -5.22 -38.51
C PRO A 138 -12.94 -5.55 -40.01
N LYS A 139 -12.18 -4.75 -40.77
CA LYS A 139 -12.29 -4.70 -42.23
C LYS A 139 -11.57 -5.81 -43.01
N GLU A 140 -10.69 -6.60 -42.40
CA GLU A 140 -9.86 -7.56 -43.13
C GLU A 140 -9.54 -8.80 -42.28
N PRO A 141 -9.72 -10.02 -42.81
CA PRO A 141 -9.30 -11.24 -42.12
C PRO A 141 -7.76 -11.30 -42.05
N TYR A 142 -7.22 -11.51 -40.85
CA TYR A 142 -5.79 -11.77 -40.69
C TYR A 142 -5.52 -13.24 -40.99
N ASN A 143 -4.58 -13.47 -41.92
CA ASN A 143 -4.33 -14.79 -42.48
C ASN A 143 -3.06 -15.36 -41.82
N ASN A 144 -3.20 -16.02 -40.66
CA ASN A 144 -2.09 -16.77 -40.08
C ASN A 144 -2.20 -18.25 -40.47
N THR A 145 -1.23 -18.71 -41.26
CA THR A 145 -1.05 -20.11 -41.63
C THR A 145 -0.08 -20.77 -40.65
N ASP A 146 -0.49 -21.02 -39.41
CA ASP A 146 0.29 -21.88 -38.52
C ASP A 146 -0.22 -23.34 -38.66
N PRO A 147 0.64 -24.31 -39.05
CA PRO A 147 0.17 -25.67 -39.31
C PRO A 147 0.04 -26.50 -38.02
N ASP A 148 -1.21 -26.85 -37.69
CA ASP A 148 -1.72 -27.97 -36.86
C ASP A 148 -0.94 -28.35 -35.59
N ARG A 149 -1.46 -28.05 -34.37
CA ARG A 149 -1.21 -28.78 -33.08
C ARG A 149 -2.29 -28.48 -32.03
N GLY A 150 -2.95 -29.52 -31.50
CA GLY A 150 -4.02 -29.45 -30.48
C GLY A 150 -5.25 -28.68 -30.96
N GLU A 151 -6.45 -29.26 -30.88
CA GLU A 151 -7.63 -28.49 -31.26
C GLU A 151 -7.92 -27.46 -30.16
N ARG A 152 -8.09 -26.20 -30.56
CA ARG A 152 -8.47 -25.12 -29.65
C ARG A 152 -9.97 -24.97 -29.70
N TRP A 153 -10.62 -25.19 -28.57
CA TRP A 153 -12.07 -25.10 -28.43
C TRP A 153 -12.45 -23.88 -27.61
N ALA A 154 -13.58 -23.28 -27.95
CA ALA A 154 -14.15 -22.19 -27.19
C ALA A 154 -15.65 -22.42 -26.93
N VAL A 155 -16.12 -21.95 -25.78
CA VAL A 155 -17.54 -21.78 -25.48
C VAL A 155 -17.77 -20.31 -25.19
N LEU A 156 -18.62 -19.66 -25.98
CA LEU A 156 -19.00 -18.27 -25.75
C LEU A 156 -20.48 -18.23 -25.37
N ALA A 157 -20.83 -17.58 -24.27
CA ALA A 157 -22.19 -17.64 -23.74
C ALA A 157 -22.75 -16.27 -23.34
N ASN A 158 -23.99 -16.03 -23.75
CA ASN A 158 -24.88 -14.99 -23.22
C ASN A 158 -26.28 -15.58 -22.97
N GLY A 159 -26.77 -15.52 -21.74
CA GLY A 159 -28.11 -15.97 -21.37
C GLY A 159 -29.21 -14.95 -21.67
N GLY A 160 -28.95 -13.66 -21.46
CA GLY A 160 -29.85 -12.56 -21.76
C GLY A 160 -31.10 -12.50 -20.88
N HIS A 161 -31.27 -13.44 -19.94
CA HIS A 161 -32.43 -13.66 -19.05
C HIS A 161 -33.80 -13.81 -19.76
N ASN A 162 -34.24 -12.76 -20.47
CA ASN A 162 -35.40 -12.71 -21.36
C ASN A 162 -35.29 -11.51 -22.33
N ALA A 163 -36.20 -11.42 -23.31
CA ALA A 163 -36.19 -10.38 -24.33
C ALA A 163 -36.25 -8.92 -23.82
N GLY A 164 -36.65 -8.69 -22.56
CA GLY A 164 -36.65 -7.34 -21.98
C GLY A 164 -35.30 -6.92 -21.40
N ASN A 165 -34.40 -7.87 -21.14
CA ASN A 165 -33.16 -7.68 -20.39
C ASN A 165 -31.92 -8.11 -21.18
N ASN A 166 -32.07 -8.80 -22.31
CA ASN A 166 -30.96 -9.11 -23.19
C ASN A 166 -30.49 -7.85 -23.93
N HIS A 167 -29.46 -7.20 -23.40
CA HIS A 167 -28.93 -5.97 -23.97
C HIS A 167 -27.98 -6.25 -25.13
N VAL A 168 -27.93 -5.33 -26.09
CA VAL A 168 -27.06 -5.45 -27.28
C VAL A 168 -25.58 -5.53 -26.92
N ARG A 169 -25.16 -4.98 -25.78
CA ARG A 169 -23.76 -5.02 -25.33
C ARG A 169 -23.22 -6.44 -25.19
N TYR A 170 -24.03 -7.37 -24.70
CA TYR A 170 -23.62 -8.77 -24.59
C TYR A 170 -23.37 -9.42 -25.95
N TRP A 171 -24.20 -9.08 -26.94
CA TRP A 171 -23.95 -9.51 -28.32
C TRP A 171 -22.67 -8.90 -28.89
N ASN A 172 -22.40 -7.61 -28.60
CA ASN A 172 -21.17 -6.94 -29.03
C ASN A 172 -19.93 -7.55 -28.37
N ASP A 173 -19.98 -7.90 -27.09
CA ASP A 173 -18.92 -8.61 -26.37
C ASP A 173 -18.64 -9.97 -27.02
N LEU A 174 -19.69 -10.77 -27.24
CA LEU A 174 -19.59 -12.07 -27.93
C LEU A 174 -18.96 -11.93 -29.32
N SER A 175 -19.42 -10.96 -30.12
CA SER A 175 -18.87 -10.69 -31.45
C SER A 175 -17.40 -10.29 -31.37
N ASN A 176 -17.02 -9.43 -30.43
CA ASN A 176 -15.64 -8.94 -30.30
C ASN A 176 -14.66 -10.07 -29.93
N ILE A 177 -15.02 -10.93 -28.98
CA ILE A 177 -14.16 -12.06 -28.60
C ILE A 177 -14.17 -13.16 -29.67
N TYR A 178 -15.30 -13.43 -30.33
CA TYR A 178 -15.37 -14.37 -31.45
C TYR A 178 -14.40 -14.00 -32.56
N ILE A 179 -14.47 -12.75 -33.03
CA ILE A 179 -13.57 -12.20 -34.05
C ILE A 179 -12.12 -12.28 -33.58
N THR A 180 -11.84 -12.03 -32.30
CA THR A 180 -10.49 -12.12 -31.74
C THR A 180 -9.94 -13.54 -31.80
N LEU A 181 -10.72 -14.54 -31.35
CA LEU A 181 -10.33 -15.95 -31.37
C LEU A 181 -10.10 -16.44 -32.82
N HIS A 182 -11.00 -16.11 -33.73
CA HIS A 182 -10.91 -16.52 -35.12
C HIS A 182 -9.74 -15.78 -35.84
N SER A 183 -9.70 -14.45 -35.79
CA SER A 183 -8.79 -13.64 -36.60
C SER A 183 -7.38 -13.48 -36.02
N VAL A 184 -7.22 -13.47 -34.70
CA VAL A 184 -5.90 -13.30 -34.06
C VAL A 184 -5.28 -14.66 -33.73
N TYR A 185 -6.07 -15.56 -33.16
CA TYR A 185 -5.60 -16.83 -32.62
C TYR A 185 -5.90 -18.04 -33.51
N GLY A 186 -6.65 -17.87 -34.61
CA GLY A 186 -6.92 -18.93 -35.58
C GLY A 186 -7.73 -20.09 -35.01
N TYR A 187 -8.68 -19.84 -34.11
CA TYR A 187 -9.68 -20.83 -33.73
C TYR A 187 -10.57 -21.14 -34.94
N SER A 188 -10.94 -22.40 -35.15
CA SER A 188 -11.86 -22.78 -36.23
C SER A 188 -13.30 -22.51 -35.79
N ASP A 189 -14.15 -22.03 -36.70
CA ASP A 189 -15.58 -21.77 -36.42
C ASP A 189 -16.28 -23.02 -35.86
N ASP A 190 -16.01 -24.19 -36.45
CA ASP A 190 -16.49 -25.51 -35.97
C ASP A 190 -16.12 -25.83 -34.50
N HIS A 191 -15.12 -25.14 -33.92
CA HIS A 191 -14.63 -25.34 -32.55
C HIS A 191 -14.98 -24.16 -31.62
N ILE A 192 -15.70 -23.14 -32.09
CA ILE A 192 -16.24 -22.06 -31.26
C ILE A 192 -17.75 -22.29 -31.09
N LEU A 193 -18.15 -22.79 -29.92
CA LEU A 193 -19.54 -23.11 -29.61
C LEU A 193 -20.21 -21.91 -28.94
N VAL A 194 -21.03 -21.18 -29.70
CA VAL A 194 -21.73 -19.98 -29.20
C VAL A 194 -23.16 -20.30 -28.72
N LEU A 195 -23.45 -20.02 -27.45
CA LEU A 195 -24.79 -20.04 -26.87
C LEU A 195 -25.28 -18.60 -26.66
N CYS A 196 -26.37 -18.19 -27.32
CA CYS A 196 -26.87 -16.83 -27.19
C CYS A 196 -28.39 -16.84 -27.08
N SER A 197 -28.91 -16.33 -25.96
CA SER A 197 -30.35 -16.08 -25.75
C SER A 197 -31.25 -17.24 -26.23
N ASP A 198 -32.16 -17.01 -27.18
CA ASP A 198 -33.05 -18.06 -27.72
C ASP A 198 -32.49 -18.79 -28.97
N GLY A 199 -31.22 -18.57 -29.29
CA GLY A 199 -30.47 -19.20 -30.36
C GLY A 199 -30.89 -18.71 -31.74
N LEU A 200 -31.25 -19.65 -32.62
CA LEU A 200 -31.66 -19.36 -34.02
C LEU A 200 -33.16 -19.07 -34.17
N ASN A 201 -33.88 -18.83 -33.07
CA ASN A 201 -35.29 -18.48 -33.14
C ASN A 201 -35.41 -17.05 -33.73
N PRO A 202 -36.25 -16.84 -34.76
CA PRO A 202 -36.35 -15.52 -35.41
C PRO A 202 -37.24 -14.52 -34.65
N ALA A 203 -37.57 -14.81 -33.38
CA ALA A 203 -38.44 -13.97 -32.56
C ALA A 203 -37.59 -12.97 -31.77
N PRO A 204 -38.00 -11.68 -31.69
CA PRO A 204 -37.20 -10.69 -30.98
C PRO A 204 -36.79 -11.15 -29.57
N ASP A 205 -35.48 -11.18 -29.35
CA ASP A 205 -34.84 -11.67 -28.15
C ASP A 205 -33.97 -10.60 -27.48
N GLN A 206 -33.81 -9.41 -28.07
CA GLN A 206 -33.08 -8.27 -27.50
C GLN A 206 -34.01 -7.19 -26.92
N SER A 207 -33.52 -6.45 -25.93
CA SER A 207 -34.23 -5.37 -25.22
C SER A 207 -34.69 -4.22 -26.13
N ASN A 208 -34.06 -4.05 -27.29
CA ASN A 208 -34.45 -3.11 -28.35
C ASN A 208 -35.61 -3.59 -29.24
N GLY A 209 -36.08 -4.83 -29.05
CA GLY A 209 -37.13 -5.45 -29.87
C GLY A 209 -36.65 -5.99 -31.22
N LEU A 210 -35.34 -6.17 -31.40
CA LEU A 210 -34.72 -6.86 -32.53
C LEU A 210 -34.36 -8.30 -32.13
N ASN A 211 -33.93 -9.06 -33.14
CA ASN A 211 -33.34 -10.38 -32.97
C ASN A 211 -31.81 -10.24 -32.92
N SER A 212 -31.15 -11.04 -32.09
CA SER A 212 -29.71 -11.27 -32.15
C SER A 212 -29.34 -11.74 -33.55
N ASP A 213 -28.28 -11.17 -34.12
CA ASP A 213 -27.77 -11.67 -35.39
C ASP A 213 -27.04 -12.99 -35.13
N PRO A 214 -27.36 -14.07 -35.84
CA PRO A 214 -26.57 -15.27 -35.75
C PRO A 214 -25.14 -15.12 -36.28
N ASP A 215 -24.89 -14.14 -37.17
CA ASP A 215 -23.60 -13.89 -37.82
C ASP A 215 -22.81 -12.82 -37.01
N LEU A 216 -21.87 -13.27 -36.17
CA LEU A 216 -21.07 -12.47 -35.25
C LEU A 216 -19.88 -11.77 -35.93
N ASP A 217 -19.26 -12.38 -36.95
CA ASP A 217 -18.14 -11.78 -37.68
C ASP A 217 -18.49 -11.22 -39.06
N ASN A 218 -19.76 -11.38 -39.48
CA ASN A 218 -20.33 -10.88 -40.73
C ASN A 218 -19.63 -11.45 -41.98
N ASP A 219 -19.17 -12.69 -41.93
CA ASP A 219 -18.64 -13.40 -43.09
C ASP A 219 -19.75 -14.03 -43.97
N GLY A 220 -20.97 -14.11 -43.42
CA GLY A 220 -22.17 -14.59 -44.09
C GLY A 220 -22.60 -16.01 -43.72
N ASP A 221 -22.00 -16.65 -42.71
CA ASP A 221 -22.55 -17.82 -42.03
C ASP A 221 -23.00 -17.54 -40.57
N ASP A 222 -23.70 -18.51 -39.98
CA ASP A 222 -24.31 -18.36 -38.66
C ASP A 222 -23.34 -18.90 -37.60
N ASP A 223 -22.80 -18.05 -36.75
CA ASP A 223 -21.89 -18.38 -35.64
C ASP A 223 -22.65 -18.80 -34.36
N ILE A 224 -23.84 -18.24 -34.13
CA ILE A 224 -24.70 -18.63 -33.00
C ILE A 224 -25.22 -20.06 -33.25
N THR A 225 -24.76 -21.00 -32.42
CA THR A 225 -25.04 -22.43 -32.61
C THR A 225 -26.20 -22.95 -31.75
N HIS A 226 -26.41 -22.38 -30.55
CA HIS A 226 -27.36 -22.89 -29.56
C HIS A 226 -28.11 -21.78 -28.82
N SER A 227 -29.27 -22.11 -28.26
CA SER A 227 -29.90 -21.25 -27.25
C SER A 227 -29.14 -21.36 -25.94
N CYS A 228 -29.12 -20.30 -25.13
CA CYS A 228 -28.47 -20.31 -23.83
C CYS A 228 -29.45 -20.70 -22.72
N THR A 229 -30.03 -21.90 -22.83
CA THR A 229 -30.88 -22.51 -21.79
C THR A 229 -30.07 -23.53 -20.99
N LEU A 230 -30.50 -23.87 -19.78
CA LEU A 230 -29.79 -24.82 -18.91
C LEU A 230 -29.60 -26.18 -19.60
N GLN A 231 -30.60 -26.60 -20.38
CA GLN A 231 -30.54 -27.83 -21.15
C GLN A 231 -29.51 -27.77 -22.28
N ASP A 232 -29.41 -26.66 -23.00
CA ASP A 232 -28.49 -26.52 -24.12
C ASP A 232 -27.05 -26.28 -23.67
N VAL A 233 -26.84 -25.53 -22.57
CA VAL A 233 -25.54 -25.46 -21.89
C VAL A 233 -25.07 -26.87 -21.51
N ALA A 234 -25.91 -27.66 -20.84
CA ALA A 234 -25.58 -29.04 -20.51
C ALA A 234 -25.30 -29.88 -21.76
N ASN A 235 -26.03 -29.68 -22.87
CA ASN A 235 -25.80 -30.41 -24.12
C ASN A 235 -24.42 -30.09 -24.72
N VAL A 236 -24.04 -28.82 -24.75
CA VAL A 236 -22.74 -28.35 -25.27
C VAL A 236 -21.58 -28.93 -24.45
N PHE A 237 -21.64 -28.82 -23.12
CA PHE A 237 -20.59 -29.36 -22.25
C PHE A 237 -20.50 -30.90 -22.31
N ASN A 238 -21.64 -31.60 -22.41
CA ASN A 238 -21.64 -33.05 -22.62
C ASN A 238 -21.07 -33.44 -24.00
N TYR A 239 -21.29 -32.62 -25.03
CA TYR A 239 -20.68 -32.82 -26.34
C TYR A 239 -19.16 -32.65 -26.25
N LEU A 240 -18.68 -31.56 -25.64
CA LEU A 240 -17.26 -31.31 -25.40
C LEU A 240 -16.58 -32.43 -24.63
N ALA A 241 -17.21 -32.96 -23.58
CA ALA A 241 -16.70 -34.10 -22.83
C ALA A 241 -16.47 -35.36 -23.70
N GLY A 242 -17.17 -35.47 -24.83
CA GLY A 242 -17.03 -36.57 -25.78
C GLY A 242 -16.04 -36.33 -26.93
N VAL A 243 -15.67 -35.09 -27.21
CA VAL A 243 -14.80 -34.74 -28.35
C VAL A 243 -13.43 -34.20 -27.95
N LEU A 244 -13.33 -33.53 -26.80
CA LEU A 244 -12.07 -33.05 -26.25
C LEU A 244 -11.16 -34.22 -25.88
N THR A 245 -9.87 -34.02 -26.10
CA THR A 245 -8.79 -34.91 -25.68
C THR A 245 -7.93 -34.23 -24.63
N ALA A 246 -7.03 -34.99 -24.01
CA ALA A 246 -6.06 -34.46 -23.05
C ALA A 246 -4.94 -33.63 -23.69
N ASP A 247 -4.99 -33.41 -25.01
CA ASP A 247 -4.06 -32.54 -25.73
C ASP A 247 -4.74 -31.23 -26.20
N ASP A 248 -6.05 -31.07 -25.94
CA ASP A 248 -6.85 -29.92 -26.41
C ASP A 248 -7.00 -28.84 -25.34
N LYS A 249 -7.07 -27.58 -25.80
CA LYS A 249 -7.30 -26.40 -24.96
C LYS A 249 -8.77 -25.99 -25.02
N LEU A 250 -9.32 -25.57 -23.89
CA LEU A 250 -10.65 -24.99 -23.80
C LEU A 250 -10.60 -23.54 -23.28
N PHE A 251 -11.26 -22.64 -23.99
CA PHE A 251 -11.58 -21.30 -23.52
C PHE A 251 -13.08 -21.17 -23.27
N VAL A 252 -13.48 -20.54 -22.18
CA VAL A 252 -14.88 -20.24 -21.85
C VAL A 252 -15.02 -18.75 -21.59
N PHE A 253 -15.92 -18.11 -22.31
CA PHE A 253 -16.23 -16.70 -22.16
C PHE A 253 -17.71 -16.54 -21.84
N TRP A 254 -18.02 -15.81 -20.77
CA TRP A 254 -19.40 -15.56 -20.38
C TRP A 254 -19.64 -14.06 -20.21
N THR A 255 -20.60 -13.52 -20.96
CA THR A 255 -21.07 -12.13 -20.85
C THR A 255 -22.59 -12.10 -20.70
N ASP A 256 -23.08 -11.68 -19.54
CA ASP A 256 -24.50 -11.60 -19.24
C ASP A 256 -24.76 -10.91 -17.89
N HIS A 257 -26.03 -10.92 -17.46
CA HIS A 257 -26.43 -10.76 -16.06
C HIS A 257 -25.97 -11.91 -15.16
N GLY A 258 -25.70 -11.59 -13.89
CA GLY A 258 -25.45 -12.57 -12.83
C GLY A 258 -26.27 -12.27 -11.59
N SER A 259 -26.36 -13.21 -10.65
CA SER A 259 -27.06 -12.99 -9.38
C SER A 259 -26.47 -13.81 -8.25
N SER A 260 -26.85 -13.47 -7.01
CA SER A 260 -26.47 -14.18 -5.80
C SER A 260 -27.70 -14.44 -4.93
N ASP A 261 -27.81 -15.66 -4.41
CA ASP A 261 -28.78 -16.02 -3.36
C ASP A 261 -28.25 -15.65 -1.95
N GLY A 262 -27.13 -14.94 -1.89
CA GLY A 262 -26.42 -14.52 -0.68
C GLY A 262 -25.22 -15.39 -0.34
N GLY A 263 -24.16 -14.76 0.17
CA GLY A 263 -22.87 -15.41 0.40
C GLY A 263 -22.18 -15.74 -0.94
N TRP A 264 -21.59 -16.92 -1.03
CA TRP A 264 -20.86 -17.39 -2.23
C TRP A 264 -21.75 -18.10 -3.26
N ASN A 265 -23.05 -18.29 -2.98
CA ASN A 265 -23.95 -19.00 -3.89
C ASN A 265 -24.40 -18.10 -5.04
N THR A 266 -23.57 -18.04 -6.09
CA THR A 266 -23.76 -17.18 -7.26
C THR A 266 -24.21 -17.98 -8.48
N HIS A 267 -24.84 -17.32 -9.45
CA HIS A 267 -25.28 -18.00 -10.67
C HIS A 267 -25.31 -17.09 -11.90
N PHE A 268 -25.05 -17.69 -13.07
CA PHE A 268 -25.30 -17.06 -14.37
C PHE A 268 -26.80 -17.10 -14.63
N ASN A 269 -27.33 -15.98 -15.12
CA ASN A 269 -28.69 -15.96 -15.62
C ASN A 269 -28.71 -16.54 -17.02
N LEU A 270 -29.69 -17.38 -17.31
CA LEU A 270 -29.86 -18.05 -18.59
C LEU A 270 -31.15 -17.59 -19.24
N TRP A 271 -31.30 -17.91 -20.53
CA TRP A 271 -32.52 -17.62 -21.26
C TRP A 271 -33.71 -18.38 -20.65
N ASN A 272 -34.91 -17.78 -20.74
CA ASN A 272 -36.15 -18.22 -20.06
C ASN A 272 -36.12 -18.13 -18.54
N GLU A 273 -35.37 -17.18 -17.99
CA GLU A 273 -35.28 -16.96 -16.53
C GLU A 273 -34.75 -18.20 -15.78
N GLU A 274 -33.89 -18.99 -16.44
CA GLU A 274 -33.20 -20.14 -15.84
C GLU A 274 -31.89 -19.68 -15.18
N SER A 275 -31.30 -20.52 -14.33
CA SER A 275 -30.06 -20.19 -13.58
C SER A 275 -29.06 -21.34 -13.65
N LEU A 276 -27.80 -21.02 -13.92
CA LEU A 276 -26.67 -21.95 -13.79
C LEU A 276 -25.81 -21.54 -12.59
N PHE A 277 -25.92 -22.28 -11.50
CA PHE A 277 -25.14 -22.04 -10.30
C PHE A 277 -23.66 -22.38 -10.50
N ASP A 278 -22.82 -21.63 -9.80
CA ASP A 278 -21.37 -21.79 -9.64
C ASP A 278 -20.91 -23.25 -9.52
N TRP A 279 -21.47 -24.01 -8.58
CA TRP A 279 -21.11 -25.41 -8.35
C TRP A 279 -21.50 -26.32 -9.52
N HIS A 280 -22.60 -26.03 -10.22
CA HIS A 280 -23.03 -26.83 -11.37
C HIS A 280 -22.14 -26.53 -12.59
N PHE A 281 -21.72 -25.27 -12.76
CA PHE A 281 -20.75 -24.90 -13.78
C PHE A 281 -19.39 -25.58 -13.53
N ALA A 282 -18.92 -25.59 -12.29
CA ALA A 282 -17.70 -26.31 -11.91
C ALA A 282 -17.80 -27.82 -12.23
N GLU A 283 -18.93 -28.47 -11.91
CA GLU A 283 -19.15 -29.89 -12.28
C GLU A 283 -19.07 -30.13 -13.80
N LEU A 284 -19.55 -29.18 -14.61
CA LEU A 284 -19.45 -29.25 -16.07
C LEU A 284 -17.99 -29.10 -16.54
N MET A 285 -17.23 -28.18 -15.95
CA MET A 285 -15.81 -27.95 -16.26
C MET A 285 -14.93 -29.14 -15.85
N ASP A 286 -15.19 -29.74 -14.69
CA ASP A 286 -14.44 -30.89 -14.14
C ASP A 286 -14.57 -32.13 -15.03
N ALA A 287 -15.71 -32.28 -15.71
CA ALA A 287 -15.96 -33.42 -16.60
C ALA A 287 -15.13 -33.37 -17.90
N LEU A 288 -14.52 -32.22 -18.23
CA LEU A 288 -13.81 -32.02 -19.49
C LEU A 288 -12.34 -32.45 -19.41
N PRO A 289 -11.83 -33.21 -20.40
CA PRO A 289 -10.47 -33.75 -20.38
C PRO A 289 -9.38 -32.77 -20.87
N ALA A 290 -9.71 -31.53 -21.22
CA ALA A 290 -8.78 -30.53 -21.76
C ALA A 290 -7.52 -30.36 -20.90
N CYS A 291 -6.36 -30.17 -21.54
CA CYS A 291 -5.09 -29.94 -20.85
C CYS A 291 -5.00 -28.55 -20.23
N GLU A 292 -5.71 -27.57 -20.76
CA GLU A 292 -5.73 -26.18 -20.28
C GLU A 292 -7.15 -25.63 -20.38
N LYS A 293 -7.62 -25.01 -19.31
CA LYS A 293 -8.96 -24.40 -19.23
C LYS A 293 -8.80 -22.94 -18.86
N ILE A 294 -9.30 -22.07 -19.73
CA ILE A 294 -9.26 -20.62 -19.55
C ILE A 294 -10.70 -20.14 -19.45
N SER A 295 -11.01 -19.31 -18.46
CA SER A 295 -12.34 -18.74 -18.28
C SER A 295 -12.31 -17.23 -18.04
N THR A 296 -13.23 -16.49 -18.64
CA THR A 296 -13.39 -15.05 -18.38
C THR A 296 -14.88 -14.73 -18.23
N PHE A 297 -15.23 -14.09 -17.11
CA PHE A 297 -16.63 -13.86 -16.71
C PHE A 297 -16.93 -12.39 -16.46
N GLU A 298 -17.92 -11.86 -17.18
CA GLU A 298 -18.47 -10.52 -16.97
C GLU A 298 -19.67 -10.40 -16.00
N PRO A 299 -20.48 -11.45 -15.71
CA PRO A 299 -21.70 -11.26 -14.93
C PRO A 299 -21.51 -10.65 -13.54
N CYS A 300 -22.54 -9.98 -12.99
CA CYS A 300 -22.57 -9.60 -11.57
C CYS A 300 -22.24 -10.81 -10.69
N TYR A 301 -21.54 -10.57 -9.58
CA TYR A 301 -21.15 -11.59 -8.61
C TYR A 301 -20.25 -12.70 -9.19
N SER A 302 -19.63 -12.48 -10.35
CA SER A 302 -18.86 -13.49 -11.09
C SER A 302 -17.65 -14.02 -10.33
N GLY A 303 -17.09 -13.26 -9.38
CA GLY A 303 -16.04 -13.73 -8.48
C GLY A 303 -16.43 -14.97 -7.66
N GLY A 304 -17.73 -15.21 -7.45
CA GLY A 304 -18.24 -16.41 -6.78
C GLY A 304 -18.12 -17.70 -7.61
N PHE A 305 -17.69 -17.64 -8.87
CA PHE A 305 -17.41 -18.84 -9.67
C PHE A 305 -15.97 -19.33 -9.52
N LEU A 306 -15.05 -18.45 -9.14
CA LEU A 306 -13.62 -18.71 -9.20
C LEU A 306 -13.19 -19.71 -8.12
N ASP A 307 -13.77 -19.65 -6.93
CA ASP A 307 -13.47 -20.54 -5.82
C ASP A 307 -13.73 -22.02 -6.13
N ASN A 308 -14.78 -22.31 -6.90
CA ASN A 308 -15.20 -23.65 -7.28
C ASN A 308 -14.39 -24.24 -8.46
N LEU A 309 -13.66 -23.42 -9.21
CA LEU A 309 -12.82 -23.84 -10.35
C LEU A 309 -11.38 -24.24 -9.93
N ASN A 310 -11.07 -24.18 -8.65
CA ASN A 310 -9.72 -24.30 -8.11
C ASN A 310 -9.22 -25.76 -7.90
N VAL A 311 -9.90 -26.75 -8.49
CA VAL A 311 -9.61 -28.18 -8.30
C VAL A 311 -9.93 -28.94 -9.64
N PRO A 312 -9.20 -30.01 -9.99
CA PRO A 312 -8.80 -30.52 -11.33
C PRO A 312 -9.93 -31.06 -12.26
N PRO A 313 -9.67 -31.38 -13.56
CA PRO A 313 -8.36 -31.67 -14.19
C PRO A 313 -7.78 -30.59 -15.09
N GLY A 314 -6.46 -30.38 -14.94
CA GLY A 314 -5.62 -29.52 -15.79
C GLY A 314 -5.35 -28.14 -15.17
N PRO A 315 -4.34 -27.41 -15.66
CA PRO A 315 -4.23 -25.98 -15.43
C PRO A 315 -5.53 -25.24 -15.74
N THR A 316 -6.01 -24.48 -14.77
CA THR A 316 -7.19 -23.62 -14.90
C THR A 316 -6.77 -22.19 -14.61
N VAL A 317 -7.09 -21.29 -15.54
CA VAL A 317 -7.02 -19.85 -15.32
C VAL A 317 -8.42 -19.31 -15.43
N ALA A 318 -8.86 -18.51 -14.47
CA ALA A 318 -10.16 -17.86 -14.53
C ALA A 318 -10.06 -16.43 -14.04
N SER A 319 -10.76 -15.53 -14.72
CA SER A 319 -10.87 -14.12 -14.32
C SER A 319 -12.32 -13.66 -14.34
N SER A 320 -12.66 -12.70 -13.49
CA SER A 320 -14.00 -12.15 -13.40
C SER A 320 -14.02 -10.63 -13.25
N ALA A 321 -15.11 -10.01 -13.67
CA ALA A 321 -15.31 -8.56 -13.62
C ALA A 321 -15.42 -7.99 -12.20
N CYS A 322 -15.95 -8.77 -11.26
CA CYS A 322 -16.20 -8.30 -9.91
C CYS A 322 -16.04 -9.43 -8.87
N THR A 323 -16.05 -9.08 -7.57
CA THR A 323 -16.09 -10.04 -6.45
C THR A 323 -17.44 -10.78 -6.38
N HIS A 324 -17.53 -11.78 -5.49
CA HIS A 324 -18.77 -12.55 -5.27
C HIS A 324 -19.94 -11.73 -4.70
N ASP A 325 -19.71 -10.50 -4.23
CA ASP A 325 -20.69 -9.64 -3.57
C ASP A 325 -20.85 -8.26 -4.25
N GLN A 326 -20.23 -8.09 -5.43
CA GLN A 326 -20.31 -6.88 -6.23
C GLN A 326 -21.07 -7.10 -7.55
N VAL A 327 -21.43 -5.97 -8.17
CA VAL A 327 -22.07 -5.92 -9.47
C VAL A 327 -21.07 -5.45 -10.52
N SER A 328 -21.27 -5.88 -11.76
CA SER A 328 -20.47 -5.42 -12.91
C SER A 328 -21.19 -4.38 -13.76
N TRP A 329 -20.43 -3.67 -14.61
CA TRP A 329 -20.89 -2.44 -15.23
C TRP A 329 -20.72 -2.38 -16.75
N ALA A 330 -21.67 -1.73 -17.41
CA ALA A 330 -21.57 -1.36 -18.82
C ALA A 330 -20.59 -0.18 -19.05
N MET A 331 -19.83 -0.25 -20.14
CA MET A 331 -18.74 0.68 -20.46
C MET A 331 -19.23 2.06 -20.93
N PRO A 332 -18.96 3.17 -20.21
CA PRO A 332 -19.27 4.51 -20.68
C PRO A 332 -18.30 4.97 -21.80
N PRO A 333 -18.68 5.98 -22.61
CA PRO A 333 -19.90 6.79 -22.54
C PRO A 333 -21.04 6.28 -23.43
N ASP A 334 -20.80 5.30 -24.30
CA ASP A 334 -21.77 4.79 -25.27
C ASP A 334 -22.41 3.47 -24.87
N TYR A 335 -21.93 2.77 -23.83
CA TYR A 335 -22.55 1.58 -23.25
C TYR A 335 -22.74 0.44 -24.27
N MET A 336 -21.85 0.37 -25.25
CA MET A 336 -21.87 -0.65 -26.30
C MET A 336 -21.26 -1.98 -25.88
N TYR A 337 -20.51 -2.02 -24.78
CA TYR A 337 -19.81 -3.18 -24.24
C TYR A 337 -19.94 -3.18 -22.71
N ASP A 338 -19.60 -4.30 -22.07
CA ASP A 338 -19.37 -4.35 -20.64
C ASP A 338 -17.87 -4.07 -20.32
N THR A 339 -17.61 -3.38 -19.20
CA THR A 339 -16.33 -2.66 -18.98
C THR A 339 -15.14 -3.61 -18.87
N TYR A 340 -15.22 -4.62 -18.01
CA TYR A 340 -14.10 -5.51 -17.75
C TYR A 340 -13.73 -6.34 -18.99
N VAL A 341 -14.70 -7.04 -19.59
CA VAL A 341 -14.44 -7.84 -20.80
C VAL A 341 -14.08 -6.99 -22.03
N PHE A 342 -14.47 -5.71 -22.10
CA PHE A 342 -13.98 -4.80 -23.14
C PHE A 342 -12.46 -4.65 -23.04
N HIS A 343 -11.94 -4.32 -21.85
CA HIS A 343 -10.50 -4.12 -21.65
C HIS A 343 -9.73 -5.43 -21.73
N TRP A 344 -10.28 -6.52 -21.19
CA TRP A 344 -9.67 -7.84 -21.27
C TRP A 344 -9.54 -8.31 -22.73
N THR A 345 -10.60 -8.17 -23.54
CA THR A 345 -10.57 -8.54 -24.95
C THR A 345 -9.60 -7.64 -25.73
N ALA A 346 -9.55 -6.34 -25.41
CA ALA A 346 -8.62 -5.41 -26.03
C ALA A 346 -7.15 -5.78 -25.77
N ALA A 347 -6.84 -6.25 -24.55
CA ALA A 347 -5.51 -6.73 -24.17
C ALA A 347 -5.07 -7.90 -25.06
N VAL A 348 -5.87 -8.96 -25.12
CA VAL A 348 -5.53 -10.16 -25.93
C VAL A 348 -5.58 -9.90 -27.43
N LYS A 349 -6.34 -8.91 -27.89
CA LYS A 349 -6.42 -8.54 -29.31
C LYS A 349 -5.27 -7.63 -29.75
N GLY A 350 -4.69 -6.85 -28.83
CA GLY A 350 -3.70 -5.80 -29.15
C GLY A 350 -4.31 -4.52 -29.74
N GLU A 351 -5.64 -4.43 -29.76
CA GLU A 351 -6.41 -3.24 -30.10
C GLU A 351 -7.77 -3.29 -29.43
N ASP A 352 -8.34 -2.13 -29.11
CA ASP A 352 -9.70 -2.06 -28.60
C ASP A 352 -10.75 -2.32 -29.70
N ALA A 353 -12.01 -2.42 -29.29
CA ALA A 353 -13.11 -2.68 -30.24
C ALA A 353 -13.37 -1.53 -31.24
N TYR A 354 -12.73 -0.36 -31.02
CA TYR A 354 -12.78 0.80 -31.90
C TYR A 354 -11.56 0.89 -32.83
N GLY A 355 -10.63 -0.06 -32.75
CA GLY A 355 -9.40 -0.13 -33.55
C GLY A 355 -8.27 0.76 -33.05
N ASN A 356 -8.31 1.20 -31.79
CA ASN A 356 -7.18 1.87 -31.16
C ASN A 356 -6.18 0.82 -30.65
N PRO A 357 -4.86 0.97 -30.94
CA PRO A 357 -3.86 0.02 -30.46
C PRO A 357 -3.82 -0.07 -28.93
N VAL A 358 -3.63 -1.28 -28.43
CA VAL A 358 -3.45 -1.62 -27.01
C VAL A 358 -2.13 -2.37 -26.84
N ASP A 359 -1.40 -2.04 -25.78
CA ASP A 359 -0.15 -2.72 -25.41
C ASP A 359 -0.31 -3.30 -24.00
N ALA A 360 -0.46 -4.62 -23.94
CA ALA A 360 -0.61 -5.39 -22.71
C ALA A 360 0.55 -6.37 -22.49
N ASP A 361 1.55 -6.37 -23.37
CA ASP A 361 2.76 -7.21 -23.28
C ASP A 361 3.75 -6.54 -22.31
N TYR A 362 3.61 -6.84 -21.02
CA TYR A 362 4.39 -6.15 -19.98
C TYR A 362 5.83 -6.67 -19.91
N ASN A 363 6.08 -7.90 -20.37
CA ASN A 363 7.41 -8.53 -20.34
C ASN A 363 8.19 -8.39 -21.67
N GLY A 364 7.52 -7.99 -22.75
CA GLY A 364 8.10 -7.75 -24.08
C GLY A 364 8.39 -9.03 -24.89
N ASP A 365 7.76 -10.16 -24.56
CA ASP A 365 7.98 -11.45 -25.21
C ASP A 365 7.08 -11.69 -26.45
N SER A 366 6.21 -10.73 -26.75
CA SER A 366 5.23 -10.74 -27.84
C SER A 366 4.08 -11.76 -27.69
N ILE A 367 3.85 -12.27 -26.48
CA ILE A 367 2.75 -13.15 -26.12
C ILE A 367 1.93 -12.46 -25.03
N ILE A 368 0.61 -12.33 -25.24
CA ILE A 368 -0.27 -11.86 -24.17
C ILE A 368 -0.72 -13.06 -23.35
N THR A 369 -0.23 -13.14 -22.13
CA THR A 369 -0.62 -14.16 -21.15
C THR A 369 -1.96 -13.82 -20.49
N MET A 370 -2.57 -14.79 -19.82
CA MET A 370 -3.83 -14.56 -19.11
C MET A 370 -3.65 -13.67 -17.87
N ASP A 371 -2.47 -13.71 -17.24
CA ASP A 371 -2.07 -12.74 -16.20
C ASP A 371 -2.00 -11.32 -16.77
N GLU A 372 -1.34 -11.14 -17.92
CA GLU A 372 -1.22 -9.82 -18.58
C GLU A 372 -2.57 -9.28 -19.04
N ALA A 373 -3.42 -10.12 -19.62
CA ALA A 373 -4.77 -9.75 -20.01
C ALA A 373 -5.61 -9.29 -18.81
N TYR A 374 -5.54 -10.04 -17.70
CA TYR A 374 -6.20 -9.67 -16.45
C TYR A 374 -5.66 -8.33 -15.92
N ARG A 375 -4.35 -8.18 -15.79
CA ARG A 375 -3.70 -6.96 -15.26
C ARG A 375 -4.01 -5.73 -16.11
N TYR A 376 -4.03 -5.90 -17.43
CA TYR A 376 -4.43 -4.81 -18.31
C TYR A 376 -5.89 -4.40 -18.04
N ALA A 377 -6.80 -5.37 -17.94
CA ALA A 377 -8.20 -5.09 -17.64
C ALA A 377 -8.36 -4.41 -16.28
N GLU A 378 -7.76 -4.95 -15.22
CA GLU A 378 -7.79 -4.40 -13.86
C GLU A 378 -7.32 -2.93 -13.80
N ILE A 379 -6.23 -2.60 -14.51
CA ILE A 379 -5.68 -1.22 -14.52
C ILE A 379 -6.58 -0.24 -15.29
N HIS A 380 -7.25 -0.71 -16.33
CA HIS A 380 -8.04 0.15 -17.23
C HIS A 380 -9.52 0.19 -16.90
N ASP A 381 -9.99 -0.76 -16.08
CA ASP A 381 -11.32 -0.72 -15.51
C ASP A 381 -11.45 0.50 -14.59
N THR A 382 -12.39 1.38 -14.95
CA THR A 382 -12.68 2.61 -14.18
C THR A 382 -14.05 2.57 -13.53
N SER A 383 -14.75 1.43 -13.66
CA SER A 383 -16.00 1.18 -12.97
C SER A 383 -15.74 0.86 -11.50
N ASN A 384 -16.80 0.95 -10.68
CA ASN A 384 -16.75 0.54 -9.28
C ASN A 384 -17.04 -0.96 -9.18
N GLU A 385 -16.12 -1.77 -9.69
CA GLU A 385 -16.06 -3.22 -9.62
C GLU A 385 -14.62 -3.64 -9.33
N ASP A 386 -14.43 -4.71 -8.56
CA ASP A 386 -13.11 -5.25 -8.22
C ASP A 386 -12.88 -6.56 -8.99
N PRO A 387 -12.24 -6.52 -10.18
CA PRO A 387 -11.90 -7.71 -10.93
C PRO A 387 -11.17 -8.75 -10.08
N GLN A 388 -11.41 -10.02 -10.36
CA GLN A 388 -10.76 -11.13 -9.64
C GLN A 388 -10.02 -12.04 -10.63
N TYR A 389 -9.00 -12.72 -10.12
CA TYR A 389 -8.18 -13.64 -10.90
C TYR A 389 -7.78 -14.85 -10.06
N ILE A 390 -7.85 -16.03 -10.68
CA ILE A 390 -7.25 -17.24 -10.15
C ILE A 390 -6.44 -17.94 -11.24
N ASP A 391 -5.39 -18.60 -10.79
CA ASP A 391 -4.66 -19.55 -11.60
C ASP A 391 -4.29 -20.77 -10.76
N TYR A 392 -4.47 -21.95 -11.36
CA TYR A 392 -4.21 -23.21 -10.71
C TYR A 392 -3.44 -24.13 -11.66
N PRO A 393 -2.26 -24.64 -11.28
CA PRO A 393 -1.49 -24.25 -10.09
C PRO A 393 -1.13 -22.76 -10.08
N ALA A 394 -0.93 -22.17 -8.91
CA ALA A 394 -0.62 -20.74 -8.78
C ALA A 394 0.59 -20.34 -9.64
N GLY A 395 0.52 -19.19 -10.30
CA GLY A 395 1.54 -18.68 -11.22
C GLY A 395 1.47 -19.22 -12.65
N VAL A 396 0.62 -20.21 -12.94
CA VAL A 396 0.48 -20.75 -14.31
C VAL A 396 -0.08 -19.71 -15.30
N GLY A 397 -0.79 -18.71 -14.78
CA GLY A 397 -1.34 -17.58 -15.53
C GLY A 397 -0.33 -16.77 -16.34
N GLN A 398 0.91 -16.70 -15.84
CA GLN A 398 2.03 -15.97 -16.45
C GLN A 398 2.60 -16.68 -17.68
N GLY A 399 2.07 -17.85 -18.02
CA GLY A 399 2.55 -18.64 -19.13
C GLY A 399 1.45 -19.25 -20.01
N ILE A 400 0.20 -19.22 -19.55
CA ILE A 400 -0.95 -19.60 -20.36
C ILE A 400 -1.39 -18.38 -21.18
N SER A 401 -1.63 -18.61 -22.48
CA SER A 401 -2.23 -17.65 -23.39
C SER A 401 -3.30 -18.32 -24.26
N LEU A 402 -3.97 -17.55 -25.12
CA LEU A 402 -4.88 -18.09 -26.14
C LEU A 402 -4.14 -18.72 -27.34
N TRP A 403 -2.81 -18.57 -27.41
CA TRP A 403 -1.97 -19.31 -28.35
C TRP A 403 -1.92 -20.81 -27.98
N PRO A 404 -1.64 -21.70 -28.94
CA PRO A 404 -1.43 -23.11 -28.65
C PRO A 404 -0.23 -23.30 -27.71
N THR A 405 -0.36 -24.23 -26.78
CA THR A 405 0.73 -24.61 -25.86
C THR A 405 1.92 -25.14 -26.67
N GLY A 406 3.11 -24.56 -26.50
CA GLY A 406 4.29 -24.89 -27.31
C GLY A 406 4.75 -26.36 -27.19
N GLU A 407 5.41 -26.88 -28.23
CA GLU A 407 6.16 -28.15 -28.11
C GLU A 407 7.43 -27.96 -27.28
N GLY A 408 7.60 -28.77 -26.24
CA GLY A 408 8.75 -28.73 -25.35
C GLY A 408 8.34 -28.61 -23.89
N PRO A 409 9.31 -28.64 -22.96
CA PRO A 409 9.03 -28.28 -21.58
C PRO A 409 8.59 -26.82 -21.51
N PHE A 410 7.68 -26.52 -20.59
CA PHE A 410 7.32 -25.16 -20.22
C PHE A 410 7.21 -25.14 -18.70
N LEU A 411 8.20 -24.53 -18.07
CA LEU A 411 8.52 -24.63 -16.66
C LEU A 411 8.07 -23.36 -15.95
N VAL A 412 7.15 -23.52 -15.01
CA VAL A 412 6.59 -22.43 -14.20
C VAL A 412 6.74 -22.74 -12.72
N ILE A 413 6.79 -21.71 -11.90
CA ILE A 413 6.83 -21.84 -10.44
C ILE A 413 5.43 -22.25 -9.97
N ALA A 414 5.32 -23.37 -9.26
CA ALA A 414 4.06 -23.88 -8.71
C ALA A 414 3.87 -23.48 -7.24
N ASP A 415 4.97 -23.27 -6.51
CA ASP A 415 4.94 -22.88 -5.09
C ASP A 415 6.23 -22.16 -4.68
N LYS A 416 6.12 -21.33 -3.65
CA LYS A 416 7.20 -20.54 -3.03
C LYS A 416 7.06 -20.62 -1.51
N GLU A 417 8.02 -21.28 -0.85
CA GLU A 417 8.05 -21.40 0.61
C GLU A 417 9.24 -20.62 1.17
N PHE A 418 9.00 -19.81 2.21
CA PHE A 418 10.05 -19.16 2.98
C PHE A 418 10.38 -19.92 4.26
N ASN A 419 11.65 -19.93 4.61
CA ASN A 419 12.17 -20.49 5.85
C ASN A 419 12.96 -19.42 6.60
N ASP A 420 12.39 -18.99 7.72
CA ASP A 420 12.91 -17.96 8.62
C ASP A 420 13.53 -18.59 9.90
N LEU A 421 14.31 -19.66 9.75
CA LEU A 421 15.05 -20.23 10.89
C LEU A 421 16.27 -19.39 11.30
N ASN A 422 16.70 -18.46 10.45
CA ASN A 422 17.88 -17.62 10.66
C ASN A 422 17.54 -16.15 10.97
N GLY A 423 16.25 -15.74 10.94
CA GLY A 423 15.75 -14.46 11.44
C GLY A 423 15.00 -14.61 12.77
N ASN A 424 13.80 -14.04 12.88
CA ASN A 424 13.04 -13.92 14.12
C ASN A 424 12.09 -15.10 14.41
N MET A 425 11.98 -16.05 13.47
CA MET A 425 11.15 -17.25 13.51
C MET A 425 9.64 -17.00 13.49
N ASN A 426 9.17 -15.89 12.91
CA ASN A 426 7.74 -15.65 12.66
C ASN A 426 7.25 -16.30 11.35
N GLY A 427 8.18 -16.74 10.49
CA GLY A 427 7.86 -17.40 9.21
C GLY A 427 7.63 -16.44 8.05
N ALA A 428 8.01 -15.16 8.19
CA ALA A 428 7.94 -14.14 7.15
C ALA A 428 9.34 -13.58 6.83
N PRO A 429 9.56 -13.01 5.63
CA PRO A 429 10.72 -12.18 5.34
C PRO A 429 10.62 -10.82 6.05
N ASP A 430 11.51 -10.49 6.99
CA ASP A 430 11.52 -9.16 7.62
C ASP A 430 12.81 -8.35 7.35
N PRO A 431 12.75 -7.00 7.47
CA PRO A 431 13.94 -6.16 7.39
C PRO A 431 15.06 -6.59 8.35
N GLY A 432 16.27 -6.75 7.82
CA GLY A 432 17.46 -7.11 8.60
C GLY A 432 17.69 -8.61 8.77
N GLU A 433 16.87 -9.46 8.16
CA GLU A 433 16.95 -10.91 8.32
C GLU A 433 17.70 -11.62 7.18
N THR A 434 18.20 -12.82 7.49
CA THR A 434 18.64 -13.78 6.48
C THR A 434 17.57 -14.85 6.35
N ILE A 435 16.99 -15.02 5.17
CA ILE A 435 15.98 -16.06 4.93
C ILE A 435 16.38 -17.01 3.81
N GLU A 436 15.72 -18.17 3.79
CA GLU A 436 15.80 -19.13 2.70
C GLU A 436 14.47 -19.21 1.95
N MET A 437 14.52 -19.31 0.62
CA MET A 437 13.35 -19.50 -0.24
C MET A 437 13.50 -20.80 -1.02
N THR A 438 12.51 -21.68 -0.89
CA THR A 438 12.42 -22.92 -1.68
C THR A 438 11.33 -22.76 -2.72
N LEU A 439 11.64 -23.08 -3.98
CA LEU A 439 10.65 -23.07 -5.06
C LEU A 439 10.26 -24.51 -5.42
N THR A 440 8.97 -24.71 -5.70
CA THR A 440 8.47 -25.89 -6.42
C THR A 440 8.21 -25.47 -7.85
N MET A 441 8.69 -26.26 -8.81
CA MET A 441 8.49 -26.03 -10.23
C MET A 441 7.57 -27.10 -10.81
N THR A 442 6.71 -26.71 -11.75
CA THR A 442 5.86 -27.63 -12.52
C THR A 442 6.16 -27.46 -14.01
N ASN A 443 6.10 -28.56 -14.75
CA ASN A 443 6.18 -28.52 -16.20
C ASN A 443 4.77 -28.60 -16.80
N VAL A 444 4.27 -27.48 -17.31
CA VAL A 444 2.98 -27.42 -18.03
C VAL A 444 3.13 -27.64 -19.54
N GLY A 445 4.38 -27.69 -20.04
CA GLY A 445 4.67 -28.02 -21.43
C GLY A 445 4.57 -29.50 -21.73
N SER A 446 4.34 -29.83 -23.00
CA SER A 446 4.13 -31.20 -23.49
C SER A 446 5.41 -32.05 -23.51
N GLY A 447 6.59 -31.43 -23.52
CA GLY A 447 7.90 -32.10 -23.48
C GLY A 447 8.46 -32.20 -22.07
N THR A 448 9.23 -33.24 -21.77
CA THR A 448 9.90 -33.38 -20.46
C THR A 448 10.98 -32.30 -20.27
N GLY A 449 10.93 -31.59 -19.14
CA GLY A 449 12.02 -30.71 -18.70
C GLY A 449 13.12 -31.55 -18.06
N SER A 450 14.36 -31.42 -18.54
CA SER A 450 15.49 -32.19 -18.00
C SER A 450 16.68 -31.30 -17.72
N ASN A 451 17.48 -31.66 -16.70
CA ASN A 451 18.61 -30.85 -16.21
C ASN A 451 18.21 -29.41 -15.88
N ILE A 452 17.10 -29.25 -15.17
CA ILE A 452 16.51 -27.94 -14.89
C ILE A 452 17.34 -27.20 -13.84
N VAL A 453 17.74 -25.97 -14.14
CA VAL A 453 18.51 -25.08 -13.26
C VAL A 453 17.80 -23.74 -13.19
N GLY A 454 17.56 -23.23 -11.97
CA GLY A 454 17.06 -21.88 -11.75
C GLY A 454 18.13 -21.01 -11.10
N THR A 455 18.48 -19.88 -11.73
CA THR A 455 19.46 -18.91 -11.22
C THR A 455 18.77 -17.59 -10.93
N LEU A 456 18.81 -17.14 -9.67
CA LEU A 456 18.30 -15.84 -9.27
C LEU A 456 19.33 -14.72 -9.48
N SER A 457 18.82 -13.56 -9.86
CA SER A 457 19.47 -12.27 -9.78
C SER A 457 18.51 -11.23 -9.23
N THR A 458 19.03 -10.14 -8.70
CA THR A 458 18.21 -9.00 -8.27
C THR A 458 18.95 -7.70 -8.53
N THR A 459 18.18 -6.64 -8.82
CA THR A 459 18.64 -5.26 -8.81
C THR A 459 18.06 -4.48 -7.64
N ASP A 460 17.28 -5.13 -6.79
CA ASP A 460 16.63 -4.52 -5.62
C ASP A 460 17.70 -4.08 -4.60
N PRO A 461 17.70 -2.81 -4.16
CA PRO A 461 18.73 -2.29 -3.26
C PRO A 461 18.68 -2.89 -1.86
N TYR A 462 17.57 -3.55 -1.47
CA TYR A 462 17.38 -4.11 -0.15
C TYR A 462 17.71 -5.61 -0.07
N LEU A 463 17.90 -6.29 -1.21
CA LEU A 463 18.19 -7.71 -1.25
C LEU A 463 19.64 -8.00 -1.63
N THR A 464 20.32 -8.83 -0.82
CA THR A 464 21.61 -9.41 -1.18
C THR A 464 21.49 -10.93 -1.28
N ILE A 465 21.56 -11.48 -2.49
CA ILE A 465 21.47 -12.94 -2.69
C ILE A 465 22.80 -13.61 -2.29
N THR A 466 22.74 -14.50 -1.30
CA THR A 466 23.88 -15.25 -0.77
C THR A 466 23.95 -16.68 -1.32
N GLN A 467 22.82 -17.24 -1.76
CA GLN A 467 22.74 -18.44 -2.57
C GLN A 467 21.73 -18.27 -3.70
N ASN A 468 22.22 -18.30 -4.95
CA ASN A 468 21.46 -17.87 -6.11
C ASN A 468 21.09 -18.99 -7.09
N THR A 469 21.49 -20.24 -6.84
CA THR A 469 21.26 -21.34 -7.79
C THR A 469 20.57 -22.52 -7.13
N SER A 470 19.50 -23.02 -7.75
CA SER A 470 18.79 -24.24 -7.36
C SER A 470 18.63 -25.20 -8.54
N TYR A 471 18.57 -26.50 -8.25
CA TYR A 471 18.41 -27.56 -9.24
C TYR A 471 17.08 -28.28 -9.01
N PHE A 472 16.36 -28.55 -10.09
CA PHE A 472 15.08 -29.24 -10.05
C PHE A 472 15.21 -30.63 -10.69
N PRO A 473 14.38 -31.62 -10.28
CA PRO A 473 14.37 -32.93 -10.92
C PRO A 473 13.91 -32.83 -12.39
N ASP A 474 14.08 -33.91 -13.16
CA ASP A 474 13.44 -33.99 -14.48
C ASP A 474 11.91 -34.00 -14.28
N LEU A 475 11.20 -33.16 -15.03
CA LEU A 475 9.75 -32.97 -14.90
C LEU A 475 9.05 -33.42 -16.19
N ALA A 476 8.32 -34.53 -16.13
CA ALA A 476 7.37 -34.87 -17.18
C ALA A 476 6.21 -33.86 -17.22
N HIS A 477 5.35 -33.95 -18.25
CA HIS A 477 4.16 -33.12 -18.35
C HIS A 477 3.30 -33.25 -17.07
N PHE A 478 3.02 -32.11 -16.43
CA PHE A 478 2.37 -31.91 -15.13
C PHE A 478 3.05 -32.54 -13.91
N GLU A 479 4.32 -32.92 -14.01
CA GLU A 479 5.11 -33.31 -12.86
C GLU A 479 5.62 -32.06 -12.13
N GLN A 480 5.58 -32.11 -10.79
CA GLN A 480 6.13 -31.09 -9.91
C GLN A 480 7.42 -31.57 -9.25
N GLY A 481 8.34 -30.65 -9.02
CA GLY A 481 9.60 -30.94 -8.35
C GLY A 481 10.09 -29.77 -7.50
N LEU A 482 10.55 -30.11 -6.30
CA LEU A 482 11.15 -29.15 -5.37
C LEU A 482 12.59 -28.84 -5.78
N GLY A 483 12.95 -27.56 -5.80
CA GLY A 483 14.33 -27.11 -6.03
C GLY A 483 15.23 -27.37 -4.83
N ALA A 484 16.48 -27.79 -5.07
CA ALA A 484 17.50 -27.89 -4.04
C ALA A 484 18.91 -27.53 -4.55
N PRO A 485 19.77 -26.86 -3.73
CA PRO A 485 19.46 -26.27 -2.41
C PRO A 485 18.51 -25.06 -2.52
N PRO A 486 17.89 -24.61 -1.42
CA PRO A 486 17.08 -23.39 -1.42
C PRO A 486 17.93 -22.16 -1.78
N TYR A 487 17.26 -21.13 -2.30
CA TYR A 487 17.85 -19.81 -2.44
C TYR A 487 18.00 -19.17 -1.06
N SER A 488 19.01 -18.31 -0.87
CA SER A 488 19.19 -17.58 0.38
C SER A 488 19.59 -16.15 0.09
N PHE A 489 19.09 -15.22 0.90
CA PHE A 489 19.37 -13.81 0.77
C PHE A 489 19.33 -13.12 2.13
N ASP A 490 20.16 -12.08 2.25
CA ASP A 490 20.16 -11.14 3.35
C ASP A 490 19.29 -9.94 2.95
N ILE A 491 18.36 -9.58 3.83
CA ILE A 491 17.46 -8.44 3.68
C ILE A 491 18.07 -7.28 4.48
N SER A 492 18.21 -6.12 3.85
CA SER A 492 18.71 -4.91 4.50
C SER A 492 17.80 -4.51 5.66
N ALA A 493 18.38 -4.15 6.80
CA ALA A 493 17.64 -3.55 7.92
C ALA A 493 17.05 -2.17 7.59
N ALA A 494 17.46 -1.58 6.46
CA ALA A 494 16.89 -0.35 5.92
C ALA A 494 15.74 -0.60 4.93
N CYS A 495 15.35 -1.86 4.70
CA CYS A 495 14.17 -2.18 3.91
C CYS A 495 12.93 -1.66 4.66
N PRO A 496 12.07 -0.84 4.04
CA PRO A 496 10.80 -0.43 4.65
C PRO A 496 9.92 -1.65 4.95
N GLN A 497 9.07 -1.57 5.97
CA GLN A 497 8.03 -2.56 6.20
C GLN A 497 7.05 -2.56 5.02
N GLY A 498 6.53 -3.73 4.64
CA GLY A 498 5.64 -3.90 3.49
C GLY A 498 6.28 -3.70 2.12
N GLN A 499 7.60 -3.52 2.03
CA GLN A 499 8.28 -3.30 0.76
C GLN A 499 8.17 -4.54 -0.13
N MET A 500 7.57 -4.38 -1.30
CA MET A 500 7.62 -5.40 -2.35
C MET A 500 9.01 -5.39 -2.99
N VAL A 501 9.71 -6.51 -2.87
CA VAL A 501 11.02 -6.75 -3.49
C VAL A 501 10.89 -7.74 -4.63
N ALA A 502 11.78 -7.65 -5.61
CA ALA A 502 11.75 -8.51 -6.80
C ALA A 502 13.12 -9.12 -7.12
N CYS A 503 13.08 -10.34 -7.64
CA CYS A 503 14.23 -11.07 -8.18
C CYS A 503 13.87 -11.63 -9.56
N ASP A 504 14.82 -11.58 -10.49
CA ASP A 504 14.71 -12.28 -11.77
C ASP A 504 15.21 -13.72 -11.60
N LEU A 505 14.37 -14.70 -11.93
CA LEU A 505 14.71 -16.11 -12.01
C LEU A 505 14.95 -16.50 -13.47
N HIS A 506 16.20 -16.77 -13.81
CA HIS A 506 16.58 -17.38 -15.08
C HIS A 506 16.53 -18.90 -14.97
N ILE A 507 15.65 -19.55 -15.72
CA ILE A 507 15.46 -21.01 -15.78
C ILE A 507 16.11 -21.54 -17.05
N GLU A 508 17.00 -22.51 -16.93
CA GLU A 508 17.60 -23.25 -18.04
C GLU A 508 17.21 -24.73 -17.95
N ALA A 509 16.98 -25.37 -19.11
CA ALA A 509 16.85 -26.82 -19.22
C ALA A 509 17.46 -27.32 -20.53
N ASP A 510 17.50 -28.66 -20.70
CA ASP A 510 17.95 -29.30 -21.93
C ASP A 510 17.20 -28.80 -23.19
N SER A 511 17.73 -29.10 -24.37
CA SER A 511 17.19 -28.65 -25.67
C SER A 511 17.21 -27.13 -25.87
N ALA A 512 18.09 -26.42 -25.14
CA ALA A 512 18.23 -24.97 -25.17
C ALA A 512 16.95 -24.23 -24.72
N TYR A 513 16.19 -24.85 -23.80
CA TYR A 513 15.10 -24.17 -23.12
C TYR A 513 15.64 -23.11 -22.17
N THR A 514 15.09 -21.90 -22.26
CA THR A 514 15.34 -20.81 -21.32
C THR A 514 14.02 -20.11 -21.01
N ASN A 515 13.78 -19.75 -19.77
CA ASN A 515 12.64 -18.93 -19.36
C ASN A 515 13.07 -17.97 -18.25
N ASP A 516 12.65 -16.71 -18.34
CA ASP A 516 12.93 -15.69 -17.34
C ASP A 516 11.63 -15.32 -16.63
N VAL A 517 11.61 -15.42 -15.29
CA VAL A 517 10.41 -15.19 -14.48
C VAL A 517 10.76 -14.21 -13.37
N VAL A 518 9.92 -13.20 -13.14
CA VAL A 518 10.09 -12.29 -11.99
C VAL A 518 9.41 -12.92 -10.77
N ILE A 519 10.16 -13.08 -9.69
CA ILE A 519 9.64 -13.48 -8.38
C ILE A 519 9.58 -12.24 -7.49
N SER A 520 8.39 -11.92 -7.00
CA SER A 520 8.21 -10.88 -6.00
C SER A 520 7.70 -11.44 -4.67
N PHE A 521 8.01 -10.74 -3.59
CA PHE A 521 7.47 -10.99 -2.26
C PHE A 521 7.54 -9.72 -1.41
N MET A 522 6.69 -9.65 -0.41
CA MET A 522 6.68 -8.58 0.57
C MET A 522 7.74 -8.84 1.64
N VAL A 523 8.48 -7.81 2.00
CA VAL A 523 9.39 -7.79 3.15
C VAL A 523 8.75 -6.93 4.23
N GLY A 524 8.60 -7.50 5.42
CA GLY A 524 7.99 -6.82 6.56
C GLY A 524 6.47 -6.73 6.49
N ASP A 525 5.88 -6.23 7.56
CA ASP A 525 4.44 -5.97 7.68
C ASP A 525 4.24 -4.49 8.09
N PRO A 526 3.55 -3.66 7.28
CA PRO A 526 3.32 -2.25 7.55
C PRO A 526 2.77 -1.96 8.96
N MET A 527 2.05 -2.90 9.56
CA MET A 527 1.48 -2.77 10.91
C MET A 527 2.53 -2.71 12.05
N TYR A 528 3.83 -2.82 11.72
CA TYR A 528 4.93 -2.66 12.67
C TYR A 528 5.68 -1.32 12.51
N ASP A 529 5.22 -0.45 11.62
CA ASP A 529 5.65 0.94 11.50
C ASP A 529 4.57 1.87 12.07
N PRO A 530 4.93 3.04 12.64
CA PRO A 530 3.96 3.96 13.24
C PRO A 530 3.14 4.70 12.18
N VAL A 531 1.87 4.99 12.50
CA VAL A 531 1.00 5.83 11.67
C VAL A 531 1.54 7.27 11.61
N GLY A 532 1.62 7.83 10.41
CA GLY A 532 2.13 9.18 10.14
C GLY A 532 3.52 9.19 9.49
N PRO A 533 4.28 10.31 9.57
CA PRO A 533 3.91 11.54 10.24
C PRO A 533 2.88 12.34 9.46
N ASP A 534 2.15 13.19 10.15
CA ASP A 534 1.48 14.31 9.49
C ASP A 534 2.47 15.36 8.94
N ALA A 535 1.96 16.39 8.26
CA ALA A 535 2.79 17.46 7.69
C ALA A 535 3.52 18.33 8.74
N TYR A 536 3.16 18.23 10.03
CA TYR A 536 3.87 18.91 11.11
C TYR A 536 5.00 18.05 11.70
N GLY A 537 4.82 16.74 11.75
CA GLY A 537 5.77 15.75 12.26
C GLY A 537 5.24 14.86 13.38
N TYR A 538 3.93 14.80 13.62
CA TYR A 538 3.34 13.89 14.61
C TYR A 538 3.16 12.49 14.05
N TYR A 539 3.55 11.50 14.84
CA TYR A 539 3.29 10.08 14.64
C TYR A 539 2.35 9.55 15.71
N ILE A 540 1.68 8.44 15.41
CA ILE A 540 0.96 7.60 16.39
C ILE A 540 1.64 6.24 16.40
N TYR A 541 2.35 5.93 17.48
CA TYR A 541 2.95 4.63 17.72
C TYR A 541 1.99 3.73 18.46
N ASP A 542 1.84 2.47 18.04
CA ASP A 542 1.12 1.44 18.74
C ASP A 542 2.04 0.35 19.32
N ILE A 543 1.45 -0.63 19.99
CA ILE A 543 2.19 -1.65 20.75
C ILE A 543 3.06 -2.57 19.89
N LEU A 544 2.81 -2.66 18.58
CA LEU A 544 3.56 -3.48 17.64
C LEU A 544 4.81 -2.76 17.11
N ASP A 545 4.82 -1.43 17.11
CA ASP A 545 5.93 -0.62 16.62
C ASP A 545 7.19 -0.81 17.48
N GLN A 546 8.27 -1.30 16.87
CA GLN A 546 9.53 -1.50 17.58
C GLN A 546 10.75 -1.05 16.77
N PRO A 547 11.70 -0.33 17.38
CA PRO A 547 11.64 0.26 18.72
C PRO A 547 10.76 1.53 18.75
N GLY A 548 10.01 1.77 19.82
CA GLY A 548 9.31 3.05 20.02
C GLY A 548 7.84 2.93 20.46
N GLY A 549 7.24 1.76 20.30
CA GLY A 549 5.86 1.50 20.71
C GLY A 549 5.62 1.66 22.22
N PRO A 550 4.44 2.15 22.65
CA PRO A 550 4.08 2.26 24.05
C PRO A 550 3.97 0.91 24.74
N THR A 551 4.07 0.94 26.07
CA THR A 551 3.63 -0.18 26.92
C THR A 551 2.25 0.13 27.50
N TYR A 552 1.34 -0.84 27.44
CA TYR A 552 0.08 -0.77 28.16
C TYR A 552 0.30 -0.88 29.67
N ASP A 553 -0.02 0.19 30.41
CA ASP A 553 0.12 0.28 31.87
C ASP A 553 -1.04 1.12 32.45
N TRP A 554 -2.16 0.44 32.66
CA TRP A 554 -3.41 1.08 33.08
C TRP A 554 -3.33 1.62 34.52
N VAL A 555 -3.74 2.88 34.71
CA VAL A 555 -3.83 3.54 36.03
C VAL A 555 -5.29 3.87 36.32
N GLU A 556 -5.90 3.16 37.27
CA GLU A 556 -7.29 3.43 37.64
C GLU A 556 -7.41 4.74 38.43
N ILE A 557 -8.00 5.78 37.82
CA ILE A 557 -8.28 7.06 38.47
C ILE A 557 -9.74 7.24 38.87
N CYS A 558 -10.68 6.48 38.30
CA CYS A 558 -12.09 6.53 38.69
C CYS A 558 -12.28 6.31 40.20
N ALA A 559 -12.84 7.31 40.89
CA ALA A 559 -13.03 7.23 42.35
C ALA A 559 -14.08 6.18 42.75
N ASP A 560 -15.04 5.87 41.88
CA ASP A 560 -16.02 4.79 42.10
C ASP A 560 -15.38 3.40 42.09
N SER A 561 -14.26 3.25 41.38
CA SER A 561 -13.37 2.08 41.40
C SER A 561 -12.26 2.16 42.47
N GLY A 562 -12.22 3.23 43.27
CA GLY A 562 -11.24 3.46 44.33
C GLY A 562 -9.99 4.26 43.92
N GLY A 563 -9.98 4.88 42.74
CA GLY A 563 -8.92 5.75 42.26
C GLY A 563 -8.91 7.18 42.86
N PRO A 564 -7.85 7.97 42.64
CA PRO A 564 -7.69 9.32 43.19
C PRO A 564 -8.39 10.46 42.40
N GLY A 565 -9.12 10.15 41.33
CA GLY A 565 -9.63 11.12 40.36
C GLY A 565 -10.73 12.05 40.88
N THR A 566 -10.87 13.18 40.18
CA THR A 566 -11.95 14.15 40.38
C THR A 566 -12.97 14.02 39.26
N LEU A 567 -14.25 13.97 39.62
CA LEU A 567 -15.36 13.81 38.67
C LEU A 567 -15.49 15.03 37.75
N VAL A 568 -15.59 14.80 36.44
CA VAL A 568 -16.05 15.80 35.46
C VAL A 568 -17.59 15.81 35.48
N PRO A 569 -18.24 16.94 35.77
CA PRO A 569 -19.65 16.95 36.16
C PRO A 569 -20.61 17.03 34.96
N PHE A 570 -20.51 16.09 34.01
CA PHE A 570 -21.46 15.95 32.91
C PHE A 570 -22.88 15.66 33.43
N VAL A 571 -23.84 16.49 33.06
CA VAL A 571 -25.25 16.41 33.45
C VAL A 571 -26.22 16.45 32.26
N ALA A 572 -25.74 16.79 31.07
CA ALA A 572 -26.46 16.71 29.80
C ALA A 572 -25.60 16.06 28.71
N ASP A 573 -26.22 15.72 27.58
CA ASP A 573 -25.51 15.29 26.36
C ASP A 573 -24.60 16.40 25.84
N ASP A 574 -23.55 16.00 25.14
CA ASP A 574 -22.66 16.87 24.36
C ASP A 574 -21.95 17.97 25.15
N GLU A 575 -22.04 17.94 26.47
CA GLU A 575 -21.38 18.92 27.34
C GLU A 575 -19.85 18.82 27.24
N PHE A 576 -19.16 19.91 27.56
CA PHE A 576 -17.71 19.96 27.71
C PHE A 576 -17.30 20.82 28.92
N PHE A 577 -16.10 20.59 29.46
CA PHE A 577 -15.56 21.34 30.59
C PHE A 577 -14.10 21.76 30.36
N HIS A 578 -13.75 22.96 30.84
CA HIS A 578 -12.38 23.47 30.79
C HIS A 578 -11.66 23.28 32.12
N PHE A 579 -10.39 22.89 32.06
CA PHE A 579 -9.52 22.70 33.21
C PHE A 579 -8.20 23.42 32.98
N GLU A 580 -7.67 24.05 34.03
CA GLU A 580 -6.29 24.53 34.03
C GLU A 580 -5.33 23.33 34.11
N LEU A 581 -4.30 23.32 33.28
CA LEU A 581 -3.25 22.33 33.34
C LEU A 581 -2.23 22.68 34.43
N PRO A 582 -1.63 21.68 35.09
CA PRO A 582 -0.62 21.89 36.12
C PRO A 582 0.77 22.23 35.56
N PHE A 583 0.95 22.12 34.23
CA PHE A 583 2.14 22.43 33.45
C PHE A 583 1.71 23.01 32.08
N THR A 584 2.62 23.71 31.40
CA THR A 584 2.39 24.19 30.04
C THR A 584 2.57 23.02 29.06
N PHE A 585 1.55 22.71 28.28
CA PHE A 585 1.57 21.65 27.28
C PHE A 585 1.73 22.26 25.89
N THR A 586 2.78 21.86 25.16
CA THR A 586 3.01 22.30 23.79
C THR A 586 2.36 21.33 22.81
N TYR A 587 1.59 21.84 21.85
CA TYR A 587 0.86 21.04 20.85
C TYR A 587 0.85 21.78 19.50
N TYR A 588 1.30 21.11 18.44
CA TYR A 588 1.60 21.73 17.13
C TYR A 588 2.42 23.02 17.24
N GLY A 589 3.37 23.05 18.17
CA GLY A 589 4.30 24.16 18.40
C GLY A 589 3.72 25.36 19.16
N ALA A 590 2.45 25.29 19.56
CA ALA A 590 1.80 26.30 20.38
C ALA A 590 1.68 25.84 21.84
N ALA A 591 1.80 26.77 22.78
CA ALA A 591 1.79 26.49 24.22
C ALA A 591 0.41 26.71 24.84
N TYR A 592 -0.06 25.75 25.62
CA TYR A 592 -1.38 25.76 26.28
C TYR A 592 -1.25 25.49 27.77
N ASP A 593 -1.89 26.33 28.59
CA ASP A 593 -1.95 26.19 30.05
C ASP A 593 -3.31 25.63 30.54
N SER A 594 -4.18 25.24 29.61
CA SER A 594 -5.50 24.70 29.89
C SER A 594 -5.89 23.65 28.87
N ILE A 595 -6.95 22.90 29.17
CA ILE A 595 -7.52 21.87 28.29
C ILE A 595 -9.04 21.85 28.39
N THR A 596 -9.69 21.51 27.29
CA THR A 596 -11.12 21.22 27.21
C THR A 596 -11.35 19.72 27.08
N VAL A 597 -12.31 19.19 27.84
CA VAL A 597 -12.69 17.77 27.86
C VAL A 597 -14.16 17.66 27.43
N GLY A 598 -14.42 17.02 26.29
CA GLY A 598 -15.77 16.80 25.76
C GLY A 598 -16.38 15.48 26.26
N ALA A 599 -17.71 15.41 26.34
CA ALA A 599 -18.43 14.18 26.69
C ALA A 599 -18.17 13.04 25.68
N ASN A 600 -18.01 13.41 24.41
CA ASN A 600 -17.93 12.57 23.22
C ASN A 600 -16.53 12.00 22.93
N GLY A 601 -15.68 11.83 23.96
CA GLY A 601 -14.40 11.13 23.85
C GLY A 601 -13.24 11.86 23.15
N TRP A 602 -13.44 13.14 22.82
CA TRP A 602 -12.38 14.05 22.39
C TRP A 602 -11.94 15.01 23.52
N ILE A 603 -10.70 15.48 23.43
CA ILE A 603 -10.15 16.57 24.25
C ILE A 603 -9.43 17.58 23.34
N ALA A 604 -9.27 18.84 23.78
CA ALA A 604 -8.59 19.87 22.99
C ALA A 604 -7.75 20.78 23.89
N PRO A 605 -6.42 20.94 23.63
CA PRO A 605 -5.61 21.93 24.33
C PRO A 605 -6.19 23.35 24.18
N GLY A 606 -6.25 24.08 25.30
CA GLY A 606 -6.89 25.39 25.37
C GLY A 606 -8.40 25.33 25.62
N ILE A 607 -9.09 26.42 25.24
CA ILE A 607 -10.54 26.60 25.41
C ILE A 607 -11.18 26.57 24.02
N VAL A 608 -12.02 25.57 23.75
CA VAL A 608 -12.87 25.48 22.56
C VAL A 608 -14.34 25.70 22.92
N SER A 609 -15.21 25.97 21.96
CA SER A 609 -16.63 26.25 22.20
C SER A 609 -17.60 25.36 21.44
N GLU A 610 -17.10 24.28 20.85
CA GLU A 610 -17.88 23.36 20.01
C GLU A 610 -18.21 22.08 20.77
N GLU A 611 -19.45 21.60 20.61
CA GLU A 611 -20.05 20.48 21.35
C GLU A 611 -20.30 19.28 20.42
N ASP A 612 -19.31 18.97 19.58
CA ASP A 612 -19.53 18.02 18.49
C ASP A 612 -19.57 16.56 18.96
N TYR A 613 -20.55 15.85 18.43
CA TYR A 613 -20.82 14.43 18.70
C TYR A 613 -20.66 13.58 17.45
N SER A 614 -20.80 14.19 16.27
CA SER A 614 -20.72 13.50 14.98
C SER A 614 -19.26 13.40 14.58
N ASN A 615 -18.69 12.22 14.68
CA ASN A 615 -17.30 12.00 14.29
C ASN A 615 -17.10 12.22 12.78
N SER A 616 -15.89 12.65 12.42
CA SER A 616 -15.46 12.89 11.04
C SER A 616 -14.05 12.34 10.84
N ALA A 617 -13.58 12.32 9.59
CA ALA A 617 -12.19 11.96 9.28
C ALA A 617 -11.22 13.03 9.84
N ILE A 618 -9.94 12.70 9.98
CA ILE A 618 -8.89 13.65 10.39
C ILE A 618 -7.84 13.77 9.26
N PRO A 619 -7.41 15.00 8.90
CA PRO A 619 -7.92 16.29 9.35
C PRO A 619 -9.22 16.68 8.64
N ASP A 620 -10.17 17.25 9.36
CA ASP A 620 -11.42 17.79 8.81
C ASP A 620 -11.89 18.98 9.66
N PRO A 621 -12.32 20.12 9.06
CA PRO A 621 -12.89 21.24 9.80
C PRO A 621 -14.25 20.96 10.47
N ASP A 622 -14.78 19.74 10.37
CA ASP A 622 -15.95 19.28 11.11
C ASP A 622 -15.49 18.71 12.47
N GLY A 623 -15.55 19.54 13.52
CA GLY A 623 -15.13 19.17 14.88
C GLY A 623 -14.50 20.34 15.66
N PRO A 624 -14.05 20.11 16.91
CA PRO A 624 -13.40 21.14 17.71
C PRO A 624 -11.93 21.36 17.30
N GLU A 625 -11.55 22.61 17.02
CA GLU A 625 -10.14 22.98 16.76
C GLU A 625 -9.13 22.40 17.79
N ARG A 626 -7.96 21.94 17.31
CA ARG A 626 -6.88 21.31 18.11
C ARG A 626 -7.28 19.97 18.73
N MET A 627 -8.22 19.25 18.12
CA MET A 627 -8.74 17.99 18.65
C MET A 627 -7.66 16.93 18.84
N ILE A 628 -7.76 16.26 19.99
CA ILE A 628 -7.18 14.95 20.28
C ILE A 628 -8.38 14.01 20.43
N ALA A 629 -8.67 13.26 19.37
CA ALA A 629 -9.72 12.24 19.34
C ALA A 629 -9.15 10.94 19.91
N ALA A 630 -9.36 10.71 21.21
CA ALA A 630 -8.95 9.46 21.85
C ALA A 630 -9.87 8.30 21.49
N TYR A 631 -11.17 8.59 21.41
CA TYR A 631 -12.17 7.82 20.71
C TYR A 631 -13.40 8.73 20.55
N TRP A 632 -13.43 9.49 19.46
CA TRP A 632 -14.49 10.45 19.20
C TRP A 632 -15.70 9.76 18.56
N GLU A 633 -16.81 9.78 19.29
CA GLU A 633 -18.09 9.20 18.91
C GLU A 633 -19.21 9.84 19.78
N ASP A 634 -20.49 9.60 19.49
CA ASP A 634 -21.60 10.05 20.32
C ASP A 634 -21.66 9.27 21.66
N LEU A 635 -20.88 9.72 22.65
CA LEU A 635 -20.72 9.10 23.96
C LEU A 635 -21.51 9.85 25.04
N SER A 636 -22.23 9.09 25.89
CA SER A 636 -23.18 9.68 26.82
C SER A 636 -22.85 9.41 28.31
N PRO A 637 -21.85 10.09 28.92
CA PRO A 637 -21.44 9.90 30.33
C PRO A 637 -22.53 10.24 31.36
N GLN A 638 -23.57 10.97 30.97
CA GLN A 638 -24.70 11.39 31.80
C GLN A 638 -25.81 10.33 31.91
N ARG A 639 -25.83 9.30 31.05
CA ARG A 639 -26.88 8.27 31.05
C ARG A 639 -26.88 7.44 32.32
N THR A 640 -28.04 6.85 32.62
CA THR A 640 -28.23 6.07 33.85
C THR A 640 -27.38 4.79 33.89
N ASN A 641 -27.15 4.16 32.74
CA ASN A 641 -26.34 2.94 32.64
C ASN A 641 -24.88 3.22 32.29
N SER A 642 -24.55 4.48 31.97
CA SER A 642 -23.19 4.91 31.63
C SER A 642 -22.39 5.20 32.90
N GLY A 643 -21.08 4.98 32.81
CA GLY A 643 -20.11 5.38 33.82
C GLY A 643 -19.81 6.87 33.75
N ARG A 644 -18.59 7.30 34.12
CA ARG A 644 -18.27 8.72 34.32
C ARG A 644 -16.86 9.05 33.85
N VAL A 645 -16.63 10.34 33.57
CA VAL A 645 -15.32 10.87 33.19
C VAL A 645 -14.63 11.49 34.40
N TRP A 646 -13.33 11.23 34.53
CA TRP A 646 -12.51 11.62 35.68
C TRP A 646 -11.21 12.26 35.25
N THR A 647 -10.70 13.22 36.02
CA THR A 647 -9.36 13.79 35.82
C THR A 647 -8.49 13.66 37.07
N TRP A 648 -7.18 13.49 36.86
CA TRP A 648 -6.22 13.44 37.96
C TRP A 648 -4.84 13.92 37.52
N TYR A 649 -4.15 14.65 38.40
CA TYR A 649 -2.75 15.00 38.20
C TYR A 649 -1.87 14.21 39.15
N ASP A 650 -1.01 13.37 38.59
CA ASP A 650 0.08 12.74 39.32
C ASP A 650 1.27 13.71 39.43
N ALA A 651 1.31 14.45 40.52
CA ALA A 651 2.39 15.39 40.79
C ALA A 651 3.77 14.73 41.01
N VAL A 652 3.84 13.41 41.21
CA VAL A 652 5.13 12.70 41.38
C VAL A 652 5.73 12.37 40.02
N ASN A 653 4.92 11.89 39.10
CA ASN A 653 5.36 11.45 37.77
C ASN A 653 5.14 12.51 36.67
N HIS A 654 4.56 13.66 37.01
CA HIS A 654 4.26 14.75 36.07
C HIS A 654 3.34 14.31 34.91
N LEU A 655 2.25 13.62 35.27
CA LEU A 655 1.28 13.06 34.32
C LEU A 655 -0.12 13.60 34.62
N TYR A 656 -0.82 14.10 33.60
CA TYR A 656 -2.22 14.50 33.70
C TYR A 656 -3.12 13.48 33.00
N PHE A 657 -4.00 12.83 33.78
CA PHE A 657 -4.89 11.76 33.34
C PHE A 657 -6.31 12.29 33.11
N ILE A 658 -6.94 11.79 32.05
CA ILE A 658 -8.36 11.94 31.74
C ILE A 658 -8.90 10.54 31.43
N GLU A 659 -9.77 10.00 32.28
CA GLU A 659 -10.31 8.64 32.14
C GLU A 659 -11.80 8.69 31.81
N TYR A 660 -12.19 8.08 30.70
CA TYR A 660 -13.57 7.76 30.34
C TYR A 660 -13.83 6.35 30.83
N ASN A 661 -14.53 6.20 31.95
CA ASN A 661 -14.75 4.88 32.56
C ASN A 661 -16.16 4.37 32.27
N HIS A 662 -16.27 3.29 31.48
CA HIS A 662 -17.51 2.57 31.18
C HIS A 662 -18.60 3.45 30.55
N ILE A 663 -18.24 4.26 29.56
CA ILE A 663 -19.15 5.23 28.94
C ILE A 663 -20.01 4.56 27.87
N GLU A 664 -21.34 4.64 28.01
CA GLU A 664 -22.30 4.11 27.04
C GLU A 664 -22.36 5.00 25.79
N GLN A 665 -22.35 4.40 24.60
CA GLN A 665 -22.67 5.12 23.35
C GLN A 665 -24.15 5.53 23.32
N TYR A 666 -24.47 6.64 22.63
CA TYR A 666 -25.84 7.08 22.48
C TYR A 666 -26.66 6.10 21.64
N SER A 667 -26.08 5.64 20.53
CA SER A 667 -26.60 4.60 19.65
C SER A 667 -25.45 3.87 18.94
N PRO A 668 -25.37 2.53 19.00
CA PRO A 668 -26.30 1.60 19.65
C PRO A 668 -26.17 1.57 21.18
N THR A 669 -27.30 1.54 21.87
CA THR A 669 -27.31 1.42 23.34
C THR A 669 -26.78 0.05 23.79
N GLY A 670 -25.96 0.02 24.84
CA GLY A 670 -25.36 -1.21 25.36
C GLY A 670 -23.93 -1.50 24.87
N SER A 671 -23.37 -0.61 24.06
CA SER A 671 -21.94 -0.52 23.75
C SER A 671 -21.26 0.42 24.76
N PHE A 672 -20.12 0.00 25.33
CA PHE A 672 -19.46 0.70 26.43
C PHE A 672 -17.97 0.82 26.19
N GLU A 673 -17.44 2.02 26.41
CA GLU A 673 -16.04 2.35 26.17
C GLU A 673 -15.33 2.71 27.47
N THR A 674 -14.11 2.19 27.64
CA THR A 674 -13.23 2.47 28.77
C THR A 674 -11.82 2.72 28.27
N PHE A 675 -11.43 3.99 28.26
CA PHE A 675 -10.12 4.45 27.82
C PHE A 675 -9.63 5.63 28.66
N GLN A 676 -8.32 5.90 28.60
CA GLN A 676 -7.73 7.05 29.25
C GLN A 676 -6.75 7.78 28.33
N VAL A 677 -6.69 9.10 28.47
CA VAL A 677 -5.69 9.97 27.85
C VAL A 677 -4.75 10.48 28.92
N ILE A 678 -3.45 10.44 28.63
CA ILE A 678 -2.38 10.83 29.55
C ILE A 678 -1.51 11.86 28.84
N LEU A 679 -1.51 13.09 29.36
CA LEU A 679 -0.60 14.13 28.92
C LEU A 679 0.65 14.10 29.78
N ARG A 680 1.81 14.02 29.13
CA ARG A 680 3.12 14.06 29.78
C ARG A 680 3.65 15.49 29.78
N ASP A 681 4.10 15.96 30.93
CA ASP A 681 4.73 17.28 31.08
C ASP A 681 5.96 17.39 30.15
N PRO A 682 5.97 18.31 29.16
CA PRO A 682 7.08 18.44 28.21
C PRO A 682 8.42 18.80 28.88
N ASP A 683 8.41 19.46 30.04
CA ASP A 683 9.63 19.77 30.79
C ASP A 683 10.21 18.51 31.48
N HIS A 684 9.39 17.49 31.74
CA HIS A 684 9.79 16.22 32.35
C HIS A 684 10.05 15.12 31.31
N TYR A 685 9.26 15.09 30.24
CA TYR A 685 9.34 14.15 29.12
C TYR A 685 9.58 14.93 27.81
N PRO A 686 10.81 15.45 27.59
CA PRO A 686 11.08 16.33 26.47
C PRO A 686 11.11 15.56 25.14
N THR A 687 10.49 16.14 24.11
CA THR A 687 10.60 15.70 22.72
C THR A 687 11.56 16.59 21.93
N ALA A 688 11.96 16.17 20.72
CA ALA A 688 12.86 16.94 19.88
C ALA A 688 12.27 18.29 19.42
N THR A 689 10.96 18.37 19.22
CA THR A 689 10.25 19.60 18.85
C THR A 689 9.86 20.45 20.07
N GLY A 690 9.82 19.84 21.25
CA GLY A 690 9.31 20.45 22.47
C GLY A 690 7.80 20.31 22.66
N ASP A 691 7.11 19.63 21.73
CA ASP A 691 5.70 19.24 21.86
C ASP A 691 5.53 18.15 22.92
N GLY A 692 4.40 18.14 23.60
CA GLY A 692 4.10 17.17 24.64
C GLY A 692 3.70 15.81 24.06
N GLN A 693 4.15 14.75 24.73
CA GLN A 693 3.71 13.38 24.43
C GLN A 693 2.30 13.14 24.97
N ILE A 694 1.48 12.47 24.16
CA ILE A 694 0.11 12.05 24.53
C ILE A 694 0.10 10.52 24.50
N VAL A 695 -0.38 9.89 25.56
CA VAL A 695 -0.60 8.43 25.58
C VAL A 695 -2.09 8.15 25.70
N VAL A 696 -2.62 7.31 24.82
CA VAL A 696 -3.99 6.81 24.92
C VAL A 696 -3.93 5.32 25.26
N GLN A 697 -4.72 4.88 26.23
CA GLN A 697 -4.80 3.46 26.58
C GLN A 697 -6.25 3.00 26.60
N TYR A 698 -6.48 1.79 26.10
CA TYR A 698 -7.80 1.20 25.92
C TYR A 698 -7.93 -0.05 26.80
N LYS A 699 -8.81 -0.01 27.80
CA LYS A 699 -9.02 -1.13 28.74
C LYS A 699 -10.15 -2.04 28.32
N ASP A 700 -11.24 -1.45 27.86
CA ASP A 700 -12.40 -2.16 27.33
C ASP A 700 -13.00 -1.30 26.23
N ILE A 701 -13.10 -1.86 25.04
CA ILE A 701 -13.64 -1.18 23.88
C ILE A 701 -14.61 -2.15 23.20
N SER A 702 -15.85 -1.73 23.03
CA SER A 702 -16.91 -2.62 22.55
C SER A 702 -16.68 -3.05 21.10
N GLY A 703 -17.04 -4.28 20.72
CA GLY A 703 -16.74 -4.80 19.36
C GLY A 703 -17.42 -4.06 18.20
N THR A 704 -18.36 -3.15 18.45
CA THR A 704 -18.96 -2.23 17.46
C THR A 704 -18.07 -1.03 17.15
N VAL A 705 -17.04 -0.78 17.96
CA VAL A 705 -16.10 0.35 17.87
C VAL A 705 -15.13 0.22 16.70
N GLN A 706 -14.89 -1.01 16.24
CA GLN A 706 -14.12 -1.24 15.02
C GLN A 706 -14.91 -0.92 13.75
N SER A 707 -16.11 -0.33 13.85
CA SER A 707 -16.93 0.10 12.71
C SER A 707 -17.48 1.53 12.80
N GLU A 708 -17.26 2.22 13.93
CA GLU A 708 -17.90 3.52 14.24
C GLU A 708 -16.89 4.32 15.12
N GLY A 709 -16.59 5.58 14.78
CA GLY A 709 -15.76 6.47 15.60
C GLY A 709 -14.40 6.88 15.01
N THR A 710 -13.81 7.94 15.56
CA THR A 710 -12.54 8.53 15.10
C THR A 710 -11.45 8.48 16.18
N VAL A 711 -10.24 8.07 15.79
CA VAL A 711 -9.02 8.19 16.62
C VAL A 711 -7.95 8.91 15.82
N GLY A 712 -7.35 9.94 16.41
CA GLY A 712 -6.34 10.76 15.74
C GLY A 712 -6.16 12.12 16.40
N ILE A 713 -5.34 12.96 15.78
CA ILE A 713 -5.07 14.32 16.24
C ILE A 713 -5.00 15.31 15.09
N GLU A 714 -5.34 16.58 15.33
CA GLU A 714 -5.20 17.64 14.34
C GLU A 714 -4.84 19.01 14.95
N ASN A 715 -4.37 19.91 14.09
CA ASN A 715 -3.92 21.24 14.46
C ASN A 715 -5.07 22.25 14.65
N GLU A 716 -4.73 23.45 15.10
CA GLU A 716 -5.70 24.54 15.32
C GLU A 716 -6.48 24.97 14.07
N MET A 717 -5.93 24.71 12.88
CA MET A 717 -6.55 25.10 11.61
C MET A 717 -7.28 23.93 10.94
N GLU A 718 -7.32 22.75 11.56
CA GLU A 718 -8.00 21.53 11.04
C GLU A 718 -7.56 21.18 9.61
N THR A 719 -6.28 21.41 9.33
CA THR A 719 -5.67 21.23 7.98
C THR A 719 -4.46 20.32 8.00
N ILE A 720 -3.96 20.00 9.19
CA ILE A 720 -2.85 19.07 9.41
C ILE A 720 -3.28 18.17 10.56
N GLY A 721 -3.24 16.87 10.34
CA GLY A 721 -3.57 15.87 11.34
C GLY A 721 -3.11 14.49 10.92
N VAL A 722 -3.09 13.57 11.89
CA VAL A 722 -2.83 12.15 11.69
C VAL A 722 -4.04 11.35 12.21
N GLN A 723 -4.63 10.54 11.33
CA GLN A 723 -5.76 9.69 11.60
C GLN A 723 -5.30 8.25 11.80
N TYR A 724 -5.69 7.63 12.90
CA TYR A 724 -5.43 6.22 13.19
C TYR A 724 -6.61 5.33 12.76
N LEU A 725 -7.83 5.82 12.98
CA LEU A 725 -9.09 5.12 12.72
C LEU A 725 -10.18 6.16 12.37
N PHE A 726 -11.01 5.85 11.39
CA PHE A 726 -12.29 6.52 11.13
C PHE A 726 -13.33 5.52 10.63
N ASP A 727 -14.47 5.40 11.32
CA ASP A 727 -15.62 4.57 10.91
C ASP A 727 -15.25 3.13 10.50
N GLY A 728 -14.32 2.54 11.25
CA GLY A 728 -13.81 1.19 11.02
C GLY A 728 -12.71 1.06 9.96
N ALA A 729 -12.40 2.13 9.23
CA ALA A 729 -11.22 2.19 8.37
C ALA A 729 -9.99 2.59 9.21
N TYR A 730 -9.15 1.60 9.48
CA TYR A 730 -7.82 1.79 10.07
C TYR A 730 -6.83 2.30 9.02
N ASP A 731 -5.83 3.06 9.45
CA ASP A 731 -4.63 3.27 8.64
C ASP A 731 -3.92 1.92 8.39
N GLU A 732 -3.21 1.78 7.28
CA GLU A 732 -2.51 0.53 6.94
C GLU A 732 -1.41 0.17 7.94
N HIS A 733 -0.89 1.15 8.67
CA HIS A 733 0.12 1.00 9.72
C HIS A 733 -0.49 0.82 11.12
N ALA A 734 -1.82 0.84 11.27
CA ALA A 734 -2.47 0.83 12.57
C ALA A 734 -2.83 -0.57 13.06
N ALA A 735 -2.35 -0.95 14.24
CA ALA A 735 -2.84 -2.13 14.94
C ALA A 735 -4.32 -1.95 15.38
N PRO A 736 -5.18 -2.98 15.24
CA PRO A 736 -6.58 -2.90 15.67
C PRO A 736 -6.73 -2.58 17.17
N LEU A 737 -7.65 -1.66 17.51
CA LEU A 737 -7.94 -1.33 18.89
C LEU A 737 -8.68 -2.48 19.59
N ALA A 738 -8.18 -2.85 20.76
CA ALA A 738 -8.76 -3.85 21.65
C ALA A 738 -8.38 -3.55 23.11
N GLY A 739 -9.01 -4.25 24.06
CA GLY A 739 -8.61 -4.19 25.46
C GLY A 739 -7.15 -4.58 25.65
N GLY A 740 -6.34 -3.68 26.21
CA GLY A 740 -4.89 -3.82 26.32
C GLY A 740 -4.09 -3.05 25.27
N ALA A 741 -4.74 -2.37 24.32
CA ALA A 741 -4.05 -1.50 23.37
C ALA A 741 -3.58 -0.19 24.02
N ALA A 742 -2.46 0.33 23.52
CA ALA A 742 -1.92 1.62 23.91
C ALA A 742 -1.37 2.32 22.68
N LEU A 743 -1.55 3.64 22.61
CA LEU A 743 -1.00 4.52 21.58
C LEU A 743 -0.12 5.59 22.23
N LEU A 744 1.00 5.90 21.62
CA LEU A 744 1.86 7.04 21.93
C LEU A 744 1.84 7.99 20.74
N ILE A 745 1.23 9.15 20.94
CA ILE A 745 1.20 10.22 19.96
C ILE A 745 2.30 11.22 20.32
N THR A 746 3.26 11.39 19.44
CA THR A 746 4.44 12.23 19.71
C THR A 746 5.05 12.75 18.41
N THR A 747 5.69 13.91 18.50
CA THR A 747 6.63 14.37 17.49
C THR A 747 7.97 13.64 17.67
N ILE A 748 8.05 12.46 17.04
CA ILE A 748 9.24 11.60 16.90
C ILE A 748 9.83 11.11 18.24
N GLU A 749 9.55 9.83 18.56
CA GLU A 749 10.55 8.88 19.06
C GLU A 749 10.97 7.94 17.89
N GLY A 750 11.34 8.53 16.76
CA GLY A 750 11.97 7.85 15.63
C GLY A 750 13.42 8.29 15.52
N ILE A 751 14.30 7.38 15.12
CA ILE A 751 15.65 7.76 14.70
C ILE A 751 15.53 8.80 13.57
N PRO A 752 16.04 10.03 13.72
CA PRO A 752 16.04 11.00 12.64
C PRO A 752 16.78 10.44 11.41
N ASP A 753 16.21 10.60 10.20
CA ASP A 753 16.85 10.17 8.94
C ASP A 753 18.07 11.06 8.62
N ILE A 754 19.20 10.68 9.21
CA ILE A 754 20.48 11.37 9.11
C ILE A 754 21.53 10.39 8.56
N PRO A 755 21.47 10.01 7.26
CA PRO A 755 22.43 9.07 6.69
C PRO A 755 23.84 9.64 6.76
N VAL A 756 24.79 8.74 7.00
CA VAL A 756 26.23 9.00 6.92
C VAL A 756 26.80 8.14 5.80
N VAL A 757 27.68 8.71 4.98
CA VAL A 757 28.36 8.00 3.88
C VAL A 757 29.87 8.24 3.99
N LEU A 758 30.63 7.17 3.99
CA LEU A 758 32.09 7.15 3.96
C LEU A 758 32.58 6.77 2.56
N THR A 759 33.34 7.65 1.92
CA THR A 759 34.00 7.34 0.64
C THR A 759 35.51 7.24 0.83
N PRO A 760 36.10 6.02 0.93
CA PRO A 760 37.54 5.86 1.06
C PRO A 760 38.28 6.23 -0.23
N TYR A 761 39.43 6.89 -0.10
CA TYR A 761 40.29 7.20 -1.24
C TYR A 761 41.38 6.15 -1.44
N GLY A 762 41.45 5.59 -2.64
CA GLY A 762 42.55 4.71 -3.05
C GLY A 762 42.45 3.26 -2.57
N MET A 763 41.28 2.64 -2.71
CA MET A 763 41.06 1.22 -2.38
C MET A 763 41.90 0.27 -3.28
N PRO A 764 42.42 -0.87 -2.74
CA PRO A 764 42.36 -1.27 -1.33
C PRO A 764 43.33 -0.46 -0.47
N ILE A 765 42.89 -0.04 0.73
CA ILE A 765 43.75 0.69 1.67
C ILE A 765 44.64 -0.32 2.41
N GLN A 766 45.95 -0.19 2.22
CA GLN A 766 46.95 -1.01 2.91
C GLN A 766 47.93 -0.17 3.73
N ILE A 767 47.95 -0.40 5.05
CA ILE A 767 48.79 0.30 6.01
C ILE A 767 50.04 -0.53 6.33
N PRO A 768 51.25 0.02 6.19
CA PRO A 768 52.49 -0.67 6.55
C PRO A 768 52.58 -1.06 8.04
N PRO A 769 53.47 -2.01 8.39
CA PRO A 769 53.70 -2.38 9.79
C PRO A 769 54.11 -1.20 10.67
N THR A 770 54.88 -0.25 10.11
CA THR A 770 55.33 0.97 10.81
C THR A 770 54.23 2.00 11.07
N GLY A 771 53.02 1.78 10.56
CA GLY A 771 51.94 2.76 10.55
C GLY A 771 51.83 3.48 9.20
N GLY A 772 50.80 4.31 9.07
CA GLY A 772 50.49 5.04 7.85
C GLY A 772 49.19 5.83 7.98
N THR A 773 48.75 6.43 6.88
CA THR A 773 47.52 7.22 6.82
C THR A 773 46.68 6.81 5.61
N PHE A 774 45.38 7.08 5.67
CA PHE A 774 44.50 7.04 4.51
C PHE A 774 43.57 8.26 4.52
N ASP A 775 43.15 8.67 3.33
CA ASP A 775 42.21 9.77 3.14
C ASP A 775 40.82 9.22 2.82
N TYR A 776 39.79 9.94 3.23
CA TYR A 776 38.39 9.60 2.97
C TYR A 776 37.53 10.85 3.00
N ASN A 777 36.38 10.76 2.34
CA ASN A 777 35.30 11.74 2.48
C ASN A 777 34.25 11.21 3.47
N ILE A 778 33.65 12.10 4.25
CA ILE A 778 32.45 11.82 5.04
C ILE A 778 31.34 12.79 4.64
N GLN A 779 30.21 12.25 4.18
CA GLN A 779 28.99 13.00 3.93
C GLN A 779 27.95 12.67 4.98
N ILE A 780 27.23 13.69 5.45
CA ILE A 780 26.13 13.57 6.41
C ILE A 780 24.99 14.42 5.87
N THR A 781 23.82 13.83 5.66
CA THR A 781 22.65 14.58 5.17
C THR A 781 21.57 14.57 6.24
N ASN A 782 20.95 15.72 6.51
CA ASN A 782 19.70 15.75 7.26
C ASN A 782 18.54 15.71 6.28
N ASN A 783 17.92 14.54 6.10
CA ASN A 783 16.77 14.37 5.22
C ASN A 783 15.45 14.75 5.91
N ALA A 784 15.45 14.93 7.23
CA ALA A 784 14.25 15.33 7.94
C ALA A 784 13.77 16.72 7.48
N GLY A 785 12.45 16.92 7.50
CA GLY A 785 11.80 18.19 7.14
C GLY A 785 12.10 19.37 8.09
N TYR A 786 12.87 19.14 9.16
CA TYR A 786 13.22 20.12 10.18
C TYR A 786 14.71 20.05 10.54
N SER A 787 15.21 21.05 11.27
CA SER A 787 16.61 21.10 11.70
C SER A 787 16.85 20.07 12.81
N ASN A 788 17.85 19.20 12.65
CA ASN A 788 18.21 18.19 13.66
C ASN A 788 19.50 18.55 14.38
N THR A 789 19.59 18.18 15.66
CA THR A 789 20.84 18.23 16.44
C THR A 789 21.23 16.82 16.87
N PHE A 790 22.42 16.37 16.49
CA PHE A 790 22.90 15.00 16.69
C PHE A 790 24.43 14.94 16.78
N ASP A 791 24.98 13.84 17.29
CA ASP A 791 26.41 13.56 17.34
C ASP A 791 26.88 12.78 16.11
N VAL A 792 28.08 13.09 15.62
CA VAL A 792 28.85 12.23 14.70
C VAL A 792 30.08 11.67 15.41
N TRP A 793 30.34 10.37 15.26
CA TRP A 793 31.59 9.76 15.73
C TRP A 793 32.05 8.63 14.82
N ILE A 794 33.32 8.23 14.98
CA ILE A 794 33.96 7.15 14.23
C ILE A 794 34.73 6.24 15.18
N ASP A 795 34.66 4.95 14.96
CA ASP A 795 35.56 3.97 15.55
C ASP A 795 36.13 3.00 14.49
N ALA A 796 36.97 2.06 14.94
CA ALA A 796 37.42 0.96 14.11
C ALA A 796 37.33 -0.37 14.86
N LEU A 797 36.74 -1.37 14.20
CA LEU A 797 36.76 -2.75 14.66
C LEU A 797 38.14 -3.34 14.38
N LEU A 798 38.84 -3.78 15.43
CA LEU A 798 40.14 -4.44 15.31
C LEU A 798 39.98 -5.86 14.75
N PRO A 799 41.05 -6.47 14.19
CA PRO A 799 41.06 -7.87 13.75
C PRO A 799 40.67 -8.89 14.84
N SER A 800 40.74 -8.50 16.12
CA SER A 800 40.33 -9.31 17.27
C SER A 800 38.82 -9.26 17.57
N GLY A 801 38.04 -8.47 16.84
CA GLY A 801 36.61 -8.24 17.06
C GLY A 801 36.28 -7.24 18.19
N SER A 802 37.28 -6.54 18.72
CA SER A 802 37.08 -5.45 19.70
C SER A 802 37.17 -4.09 19.01
N SER A 803 36.44 -3.07 19.44
CA SER A 803 36.56 -1.71 18.88
C SER A 803 37.69 -0.88 19.49
N THR A 804 38.23 0.07 18.73
CA THR A 804 39.07 1.14 19.27
C THR A 804 38.23 2.09 20.13
N PRO A 805 38.86 2.92 20.99
CA PRO A 805 38.22 4.16 21.41
C PRO A 805 37.84 5.01 20.19
N VAL A 806 36.89 5.93 20.38
CA VAL A 806 36.45 6.87 19.34
C VAL A 806 37.65 7.58 18.71
N LEU A 807 37.77 7.44 17.39
CA LEU A 807 38.86 7.95 16.56
C LEU A 807 38.60 9.38 16.06
N LEU A 808 37.32 9.73 15.90
CA LEU A 808 36.82 11.07 15.61
C LEU A 808 35.48 11.26 16.32
N GLY A 809 35.27 12.39 17.00
CA GLY A 809 34.03 12.67 17.74
C GLY A 809 34.04 12.16 19.20
N PRO A 810 32.87 12.07 19.87
CA PRO A 810 31.58 12.54 19.39
C PRO A 810 31.59 14.05 19.17
N ALA A 811 31.09 14.50 18.02
CA ALA A 811 30.94 15.91 17.68
C ALA A 811 29.46 16.22 17.46
N THR A 812 28.90 17.08 18.31
CA THR A 812 27.51 17.51 18.20
C THR A 812 27.35 18.53 17.06
N LEU A 813 26.44 18.26 16.14
CA LEU A 813 26.12 19.05 14.95
C LEU A 813 24.66 19.45 14.99
N THR A 814 24.35 20.69 14.61
CA THR A 814 22.99 21.12 14.27
C THR A 814 22.93 21.37 12.76
N VAL A 815 22.15 20.56 12.06
CA VAL A 815 22.06 20.57 10.60
C VAL A 815 20.65 20.96 10.18
N PRO A 816 20.46 22.02 9.36
CA PRO A 816 19.13 22.39 8.86
C PRO A 816 18.49 21.28 8.03
N ALA A 817 17.17 21.36 7.82
CA ALA A 817 16.44 20.44 6.95
C ALA A 817 17.04 20.38 5.55
N ALA A 818 16.98 19.21 4.90
CA ALA A 818 17.46 18.94 3.54
C ALA A 818 18.89 19.47 3.25
N THR A 819 19.78 19.41 4.25
CA THR A 819 21.15 19.95 4.14
C THR A 819 22.18 18.83 4.26
N THR A 820 23.16 18.84 3.36
CA THR A 820 24.31 17.92 3.38
C THR A 820 25.59 18.62 3.85
N ILE A 821 26.28 17.99 4.79
CA ILE A 821 27.66 18.28 5.19
C ILE A 821 28.57 17.30 4.44
N ASP A 822 29.56 17.82 3.73
CA ASP A 822 30.56 17.04 3.00
C ASP A 822 31.96 17.49 3.47
N ARG A 823 32.80 16.56 3.96
CA ARG A 823 34.13 16.88 4.52
C ARG A 823 35.19 15.87 4.10
N ASP A 824 36.32 16.39 3.61
CA ASP A 824 37.53 15.58 3.38
C ASP A 824 38.37 15.43 4.66
N ARG A 825 38.75 14.20 4.98
CA ARG A 825 39.50 13.83 6.18
C ARG A 825 40.61 12.81 5.93
N THR A 826 41.54 12.74 6.87
CA THR A 826 42.66 11.79 6.91
C THR A 826 42.67 11.09 8.26
N GLN A 827 42.80 9.76 8.24
CA GLN A 827 42.99 8.92 9.42
C GLN A 827 44.42 8.37 9.46
N ALA A 828 45.09 8.54 10.60
CA ALA A 828 46.36 7.90 10.92
C ALA A 828 46.18 6.61 11.71
N VAL A 829 46.95 5.59 11.33
CA VAL A 829 46.99 4.27 11.95
C VAL A 829 48.40 4.02 12.50
N PRO A 830 48.57 3.82 13.82
CA PRO A 830 49.89 3.77 14.42
C PRO A 830 50.65 2.46 14.19
N ALA A 831 51.96 2.50 14.44
CA ALA A 831 52.87 1.36 14.31
C ALA A 831 52.51 0.18 15.24
N ASN A 832 51.97 0.49 16.41
CA ASN A 832 51.63 -0.50 17.44
C ASN A 832 50.23 -1.12 17.26
N ALA A 833 49.45 -0.69 16.26
CA ALA A 833 48.17 -1.32 15.92
C ALA A 833 48.41 -2.78 15.44
N PRO A 834 47.60 -3.77 15.86
CA PRO A 834 47.68 -5.13 15.36
C PRO A 834 47.64 -5.24 13.83
N SER A 835 48.37 -6.19 13.24
CA SER A 835 48.21 -6.50 11.81
C SER A 835 46.91 -7.28 11.57
N GLY A 836 46.25 -7.05 10.43
CA GLY A 836 45.00 -7.69 10.05
C GLY A 836 44.03 -6.71 9.37
N ILE A 837 42.82 -7.18 9.09
CA ILE A 837 41.74 -6.37 8.50
C ILE A 837 40.99 -5.64 9.62
N TYR A 838 40.76 -4.35 9.41
CA TYR A 838 39.97 -3.47 10.27
C TYR A 838 38.75 -3.01 9.50
N THR A 839 37.62 -2.88 10.18
CA THR A 839 36.41 -2.22 9.66
C THR A 839 36.32 -0.84 10.29
N TYR A 840 36.30 0.21 9.47
CA TYR A 840 36.27 1.61 9.89
C TYR A 840 34.83 2.13 9.80
N ASN A 841 34.22 2.47 10.93
CA ASN A 841 32.80 2.77 11.02
C ASN A 841 32.56 4.25 11.35
N ALA A 842 31.62 4.88 10.66
CA ALA A 842 31.07 6.18 11.05
C ALA A 842 29.63 6.04 11.48
N TYR A 843 29.23 6.88 12.43
CA TYR A 843 27.90 6.88 13.01
C TYR A 843 27.38 8.31 13.13
N THR A 844 26.07 8.46 12.93
CA THR A 844 25.28 9.62 13.39
C THR A 844 24.36 9.15 14.51
N GLY A 845 23.99 10.00 15.47
CA GLY A 845 23.11 9.60 16.57
C GLY A 845 23.20 10.42 17.84
N ILE A 846 22.80 9.84 18.97
CA ILE A 846 23.06 10.37 20.31
C ILE A 846 24.14 9.50 20.94
N TYR A 847 25.36 10.04 21.07
CA TYR A 847 26.46 9.23 21.58
C TYR A 847 26.37 9.04 23.10
N PRO A 848 26.64 7.83 23.65
CA PRO A 848 26.91 6.56 22.96
C PRO A 848 25.67 5.67 22.81
N SER A 849 24.47 6.18 23.13
CA SER A 849 23.29 5.38 23.43
C SER A 849 22.41 5.03 22.22
N THR A 850 22.38 5.90 21.20
CA THR A 850 21.43 5.78 20.08
C THR A 850 22.18 6.03 18.77
N ILE A 851 22.11 5.09 17.83
CA ILE A 851 22.68 5.23 16.47
C ILE A 851 21.52 5.55 15.53
N TYR A 852 21.68 6.59 14.71
CA TYR A 852 20.74 6.95 13.68
C TYR A 852 21.05 6.25 12.36
N ALA A 853 22.27 6.42 11.87
CA ALA A 853 22.78 5.71 10.70
C ALA A 853 24.24 5.29 10.92
N THR A 854 24.66 4.29 10.17
CA THR A 854 26.04 3.79 10.16
C THR A 854 26.49 3.53 8.73
N ASP A 855 27.77 3.78 8.44
CA ASP A 855 28.43 3.34 7.21
C ASP A 855 29.87 2.95 7.52
N ASN A 856 30.44 2.06 6.71
CA ASN A 856 31.76 1.49 6.97
C ASN A 856 32.53 1.06 5.71
N PHE A 857 33.85 0.96 5.87
CA PHE A 857 34.71 0.30 4.89
C PHE A 857 35.92 -0.37 5.55
N ASP A 858 36.52 -1.33 4.85
CA ASP A 858 37.68 -2.07 5.35
C ASP A 858 39.03 -1.46 4.95
N PHE A 859 40.01 -1.54 5.85
CA PHE A 859 41.42 -1.36 5.54
C PHE A 859 42.29 -2.45 6.16
N GLU A 860 43.42 -2.77 5.53
CA GLU A 860 44.32 -3.82 6.01
C GLU A 860 45.61 -3.23 6.58
N LYS A 861 45.99 -3.64 7.79
CA LYS A 861 47.34 -3.41 8.32
C LYS A 861 48.24 -4.61 8.05
N LEU A 862 49.25 -4.40 7.22
CA LEU A 862 50.16 -5.43 6.73
C LEU A 862 51.13 -5.95 7.81
N THR A 863 51.67 -7.16 7.58
CA THR A 863 52.70 -7.79 8.42
C THR A 863 54.13 -7.52 7.95
N MET A 864 54.31 -7.10 6.69
CA MET A 864 55.62 -6.80 6.09
C MET A 864 55.53 -5.52 5.23
N GLY A 865 56.60 -4.72 5.23
CA GLY A 865 56.69 -3.47 4.48
C GLY A 865 57.48 -2.40 5.24
N THR A 866 57.79 -1.29 4.57
CA THR A 866 58.43 -0.11 5.16
C THR A 866 57.59 1.12 4.85
N GLY A 867 57.20 1.88 5.88
CA GLY A 867 56.45 3.12 5.75
C GLY A 867 56.90 4.16 6.79
N GLU A 868 56.15 5.26 6.84
CA GLU A 868 56.34 6.29 7.86
C GLU A 868 55.98 5.76 9.25
N ILE A 869 56.64 6.28 10.30
CA ILE A 869 56.35 5.87 11.69
C ILE A 869 55.29 6.78 12.27
N ILE A 870 54.09 6.25 12.46
CA ILE A 870 52.97 6.93 13.10
C ILE A 870 52.81 6.39 14.53
N TYR A 871 52.70 7.27 15.52
CA TYR A 871 52.70 6.89 16.94
C TYR A 871 51.32 6.85 17.60
N GLY A 872 50.32 7.51 17.01
CA GLY A 872 48.97 7.61 17.56
C GLY A 872 47.88 7.37 16.53
N TRP A 873 46.68 7.09 17.02
CA TRP A 873 45.46 7.22 16.25
C TRP A 873 45.09 8.70 16.21
N GLU A 874 45.19 9.31 15.03
CA GLU A 874 44.89 10.73 14.84
C GLU A 874 43.97 10.89 13.64
N ASN A 875 42.99 11.80 13.74
CA ASN A 875 42.09 12.13 12.64
C ASN A 875 42.08 13.65 12.43
N TRP A 876 42.26 14.09 11.19
CA TRP A 876 42.28 15.51 10.84
C TRP A 876 41.65 15.76 9.46
N GLY A 877 41.29 17.00 9.16
CA GLY A 877 40.53 17.34 7.95
C GLY A 877 39.70 18.60 8.15
N GLU A 878 38.74 18.82 7.26
CA GLU A 878 37.83 19.97 7.29
C GLU A 878 36.87 19.91 8.50
N PRO A 879 36.66 20.99 9.28
CA PRO A 879 35.80 20.94 10.47
C PRO A 879 34.32 20.77 10.13
N PHE A 880 33.54 20.09 10.98
CA PHE A 880 32.11 19.84 10.75
C PHE A 880 31.20 21.07 10.98
N GLU A 881 31.69 22.17 11.56
CA GLU A 881 30.87 23.37 11.84
C GLU A 881 30.27 23.99 10.56
N ILE A 882 28.96 24.29 10.60
CA ILE A 882 28.27 25.15 9.63
C ILE A 882 28.08 26.52 10.31
N ALA A 883 28.68 27.58 9.76
CA ALA A 883 28.67 28.89 10.40
C ALA A 883 27.27 29.52 10.39
N ALA A 884 26.63 29.62 11.57
CA ALA A 884 25.60 30.62 11.87
C ALA A 884 26.15 31.62 12.92
N GLU A 885 25.88 32.91 12.71
CA GLU A 885 26.46 34.05 13.43
C GLU A 885 26.29 34.00 14.97
N ASN A 886 27.38 33.75 15.73
CA ASN A 886 27.97 34.72 16.68
C ASN A 886 29.14 34.16 17.55
N GLN A 887 30.33 34.68 17.26
CA GLN A 887 31.53 34.93 18.09
C GLN A 887 31.98 33.92 19.17
N VAL A 888 32.73 32.90 18.72
CA VAL A 888 33.93 32.44 19.42
C VAL A 888 35.12 33.28 18.93
N ILE A 889 35.97 33.78 19.84
CA ILE A 889 37.12 34.64 19.47
C ILE A 889 38.21 33.77 18.83
N SER A 890 38.06 33.47 17.55
CA SER A 890 39.07 32.80 16.75
C SER A 890 40.21 33.76 16.37
N PRO A 891 41.46 33.27 16.26
CA PRO A 891 42.58 34.09 15.81
C PRO A 891 42.24 34.80 14.51
N GLN A 892 42.49 36.11 14.42
CA GLN A 892 42.09 36.91 13.25
C GLN A 892 43.14 36.92 12.13
N LYS A 893 44.30 36.29 12.37
CA LYS A 893 45.42 36.26 11.43
C LYS A 893 46.30 35.05 11.69
N PHE A 894 46.99 34.60 10.65
CA PHE A 894 48.09 33.66 10.77
C PHE A 894 49.20 34.25 11.63
N SER A 895 49.74 33.43 12.54
CA SER A 895 50.71 33.87 13.54
C SER A 895 51.62 32.70 13.95
N MET A 896 52.90 32.99 14.14
CA MET A 896 53.88 32.03 14.66
C MET A 896 54.55 32.66 15.88
N ASN A 897 54.36 32.04 17.04
CA ASN A 897 54.91 32.50 18.30
C ASN A 897 56.37 32.04 18.44
N SER A 898 57.08 32.71 19.36
CA SER A 898 58.46 32.33 19.66
C SER A 898 58.47 31.01 20.45
N ALA A 899 59.40 30.12 20.10
CA ALA A 899 59.62 28.89 20.86
C ALA A 899 59.84 29.20 22.35
N TYR A 900 59.17 28.47 23.25
CA TYR A 900 59.32 28.63 24.69
C TYR A 900 59.41 27.27 25.41
N PRO A 901 60.41 27.06 26.29
CA PRO A 901 61.53 27.97 26.58
C PRO A 901 62.50 28.10 25.40
N ASN A 902 63.26 29.19 25.31
CA ASN A 902 64.36 29.37 24.34
C ASN A 902 65.41 30.35 24.91
N PRO A 903 66.64 29.91 25.27
CA PRO A 903 67.19 28.56 25.07
C PRO A 903 66.46 27.45 25.81
N PHE A 904 66.55 26.21 25.32
CA PHE A 904 65.81 25.04 25.85
C PHE A 904 66.72 23.85 26.17
N ASN A 905 66.24 22.92 27.02
CA ASN A 905 66.95 21.71 27.42
C ASN A 905 66.00 20.58 27.88
N PRO A 906 65.91 19.44 27.16
CA PRO A 906 66.06 19.30 25.72
C PRO A 906 64.75 19.59 24.97
N VAL A 907 63.70 20.06 25.65
CA VAL A 907 62.35 20.23 25.10
C VAL A 907 61.94 21.71 25.02
N THR A 908 61.29 22.11 23.92
CA THR A 908 60.65 23.43 23.73
C THR A 908 59.30 23.29 23.06
N THR A 909 58.42 24.26 23.24
CA THR A 909 57.10 24.33 22.59
C THR A 909 57.10 25.40 21.51
N LEU A 910 56.62 25.04 20.33
CA LEU A 910 56.36 25.93 19.20
C LEU A 910 54.85 26.12 19.09
N SER A 911 54.37 27.36 19.15
CA SER A 911 52.94 27.65 19.00
C SER A 911 52.63 28.55 17.82
N PHE A 912 51.47 28.35 17.19
CA PHE A 912 51.01 29.10 16.03
C PHE A 912 49.49 29.24 16.04
N ASP A 913 48.99 30.33 15.46
CA ASP A 913 47.56 30.61 15.36
C ASP A 913 47.10 30.59 13.91
N LEU A 914 45.95 29.94 13.67
CA LEU A 914 45.32 29.82 12.37
C LEU A 914 43.93 30.48 12.39
N PRO A 915 43.63 31.43 11.48
CA PRO A 915 42.32 32.07 11.36
C PRO A 915 41.31 31.25 10.56
N GLU A 916 41.74 30.16 9.93
CA GLU A 916 40.93 29.23 9.15
C GLU A 916 41.60 27.85 9.19
N ALA A 917 40.84 26.79 8.89
CA ALA A 917 41.43 25.48 8.71
C ALA A 917 42.33 25.48 7.47
N VAL A 918 43.58 25.04 7.58
CA VAL A 918 44.53 25.05 6.46
C VAL A 918 45.57 23.93 6.58
N LYS A 919 46.16 23.52 5.45
CA LYS A 919 47.32 22.62 5.43
C LYS A 919 48.57 23.33 5.96
N VAL A 920 49.14 22.77 7.03
CA VAL A 920 50.34 23.27 7.73
C VAL A 920 51.51 22.33 7.50
N SER A 921 52.68 22.91 7.23
CA SER A 921 53.98 22.23 7.27
C SER A 921 54.88 22.99 8.25
N LEU A 922 55.23 22.37 9.40
CA LEU A 922 56.14 22.92 10.40
C LEU A 922 57.37 22.02 10.52
N ASN A 923 58.52 22.54 10.10
CA ASN A 923 59.76 21.79 9.94
C ASN A 923 60.91 22.41 10.74
N VAL A 924 61.83 21.58 11.23
CA VAL A 924 63.03 21.99 11.98
C VAL A 924 64.30 21.61 11.23
N TYR A 925 65.25 22.54 11.15
CA TYR A 925 66.52 22.42 10.43
C TYR A 925 67.73 22.74 11.32
N ASP A 926 68.87 22.13 11.04
CA ASP A 926 70.16 22.54 11.61
C ASP A 926 70.77 23.74 10.85
N ILE A 927 71.89 24.30 11.35
CA ILE A 927 72.55 25.46 10.73
C ILE A 927 73.08 25.23 9.30
N SER A 928 73.18 23.97 8.85
CA SER A 928 73.59 23.64 7.49
C SER A 928 72.40 23.58 6.51
N GLY A 929 71.17 23.76 7.03
CA GLY A 929 69.93 23.64 6.26
C GLY A 929 69.41 22.22 6.14
N ARG A 930 69.99 21.26 6.86
CA ARG A 930 69.49 19.88 6.87
C ARG A 930 68.26 19.77 7.77
N LEU A 931 67.18 19.19 7.24
CA LEU A 931 65.96 18.87 7.98
C LEU A 931 66.30 17.84 9.07
N VAL A 932 65.93 18.14 10.31
CA VAL A 932 66.19 17.28 11.49
C VAL A 932 64.91 16.79 12.17
N ALA A 933 63.76 17.45 11.94
CA ALA A 933 62.45 16.97 12.36
C ALA A 933 61.34 17.64 11.53
N GLU A 934 60.30 16.89 11.20
CA GLU A 934 59.02 17.40 10.72
C GLU A 934 58.03 17.30 11.88
N LEU A 935 57.51 18.46 12.33
CA LEU A 935 56.67 18.56 13.52
C LEU A 935 55.18 18.57 13.19
N VAL A 936 54.82 19.07 12.01
CA VAL A 936 53.45 19.06 11.48
C VAL A 936 53.52 18.91 9.97
N ALA A 937 52.73 18.00 9.41
CA ALA A 937 52.51 17.85 7.97
C ALA A 937 51.07 17.44 7.68
N GLY A 938 50.17 18.40 7.51
CA GLY A 938 48.76 18.11 7.27
C GLY A 938 47.80 19.24 7.61
N TRP A 939 46.50 19.00 7.48
CA TRP A 939 45.47 19.98 7.85
C TRP A 939 45.42 20.24 9.36
N ARG A 940 45.17 21.50 9.72
CA ARG A 940 44.94 21.94 11.11
C ARG A 940 43.74 22.86 11.13
N ASN A 941 42.90 22.71 12.15
CA ASN A 941 41.69 23.52 12.35
C ASN A 941 42.02 24.99 12.68
N ILE A 942 41.04 25.87 12.52
CA ILE A 942 41.08 27.23 13.08
C ILE A 942 41.38 27.18 14.59
N GLY A 943 42.23 28.09 15.08
CA GLY A 943 42.60 28.16 16.50
C GLY A 943 44.10 28.24 16.74
N SER A 944 44.47 28.21 18.02
CA SER A 944 45.86 28.21 18.50
C SER A 944 46.35 26.78 18.71
N HIS A 945 47.52 26.47 18.16
CA HIS A 945 48.13 25.14 18.19
C HIS A 945 49.48 25.21 18.91
N GLU A 946 49.81 24.15 19.65
CA GLU A 946 51.11 23.98 20.29
C GLU A 946 51.71 22.62 19.92
N VAL A 947 52.99 22.63 19.55
CA VAL A 947 53.74 21.42 19.18
C VAL A 947 55.03 21.37 19.96
N THR A 948 55.28 20.22 20.59
CA THR A 948 56.47 19.99 21.40
C THR A 948 57.61 19.46 20.54
N PHE A 949 58.78 20.08 20.63
CA PHE A 949 60.01 19.60 20.01
C PHE A 949 60.98 19.05 21.07
N ASP A 950 61.22 17.73 21.04
CA ASP A 950 62.24 17.07 21.84
C ASP A 950 63.54 16.90 21.04
N ALA A 951 64.60 17.59 21.47
CA ALA A 951 65.93 17.55 20.87
C ALA A 951 66.93 16.69 21.67
N SER A 952 66.44 15.74 22.48
CA SER A 952 67.26 14.89 23.35
C SER A 952 68.37 14.14 22.59
N THR A 953 68.15 13.79 21.32
CA THR A 953 69.13 13.10 20.45
C THR A 953 70.06 14.04 19.67
N LEU A 954 69.83 15.35 19.70
CA LEU A 954 70.57 16.34 18.89
C LEU A 954 71.72 17.01 19.69
N ALA A 955 72.72 17.57 19.01
CA ALA A 955 73.85 18.25 19.65
C ALA A 955 73.47 19.68 20.09
N SER A 956 74.05 20.20 21.18
CA SER A 956 73.84 21.61 21.58
C SER A 956 74.23 22.56 20.45
N GLY A 957 73.39 23.56 20.17
CA GLY A 957 73.56 24.40 19.00
C GLY A 957 72.31 25.21 18.66
N VAL A 958 72.37 25.89 17.51
CA VAL A 958 71.25 26.67 16.95
C VAL A 958 70.48 25.81 15.97
N TYR A 959 69.16 25.84 16.06
CA TYR A 959 68.22 25.22 15.13
C TYR A 959 67.24 26.26 14.60
N LEU A 960 66.72 26.03 13.40
CA LEU A 960 65.74 26.90 12.76
C LEU A 960 64.43 26.13 12.60
N TYR A 961 63.30 26.75 12.86
CA TYR A 961 61.99 26.23 12.50
C TYR A 961 61.40 27.05 11.36
N ALA A 962 60.65 26.41 10.47
CA ALA A 962 59.92 27.06 9.38
C ALA A 962 58.50 26.49 9.29
N ILE A 963 57.52 27.37 9.22
CA ILE A 963 56.10 27.04 9.04
C ILE A 963 55.60 27.57 7.70
N THR A 964 54.83 26.76 6.99
CA THR A 964 54.00 27.16 5.85
C THR A 964 52.55 26.77 6.16
N ALA A 965 51.62 27.71 6.06
CA ALA A 965 50.19 27.52 6.28
C ALA A 965 49.42 28.32 5.22
N GLY A 966 48.97 27.66 4.15
CA GLY A 966 48.49 28.35 2.95
C GLY A 966 49.56 29.30 2.36
N ASP A 967 49.21 30.57 2.17
CA ASP A 967 50.15 31.61 1.72
C ASP A 967 51.05 32.16 2.86
N PHE A 968 50.75 31.84 4.12
CA PHE A 968 51.55 32.29 5.25
C PHE A 968 52.83 31.48 5.38
N GLN A 969 53.97 32.18 5.45
CA GLN A 969 55.26 31.59 5.76
C GLN A 969 55.92 32.35 6.90
N ALA A 970 56.42 31.61 7.89
CA ALA A 970 57.22 32.17 8.97
C ALA A 970 58.38 31.24 9.34
N SER A 971 59.42 31.82 9.92
CA SER A 971 60.55 31.04 10.45
C SER A 971 61.12 31.71 11.69
N GLY A 972 61.80 30.93 12.51
CA GLY A 972 62.45 31.43 13.71
C GLY A 972 63.61 30.54 14.14
N LYS A 973 64.31 30.99 15.18
CA LYS A 973 65.50 30.30 15.70
C LYS A 973 65.28 29.83 17.13
N MET A 974 65.89 28.71 17.46
CA MET A 974 65.93 28.16 18.81
C MET A 974 67.34 27.68 19.17
N VAL A 975 67.68 27.77 20.45
CA VAL A 975 69.02 27.44 20.97
C VAL A 975 68.90 26.29 21.96
N LEU A 976 69.44 25.12 21.60
CA LEU A 976 69.54 23.97 22.50
C LEU A 976 70.79 24.11 23.36
N MET A 977 70.63 24.15 24.68
CA MET A 977 71.73 24.10 25.65
C MET A 977 71.60 22.81 26.48
N LYS A 978 72.54 21.87 26.33
CA LYS A 978 72.58 20.66 27.16
C LYS A 978 73.40 20.89 28.43
#